data_AF-A0A3M0XW59-F1
#
_entry.id   AF-A0A3M0XW59-F1
#
_cell.length_a   1.000
_cell.length_b   1.000
_cell.length_c   1.000
_cell.angle_alpha   90.00
_cell.angle_beta   90.00
_cell.angle_gamma   90.00
#
_symmetry.space_group_name_H-M   'P 1'
#
loop_
_entity.id
_entity.type
_entity.pdbx_description
1 polymer ?
#
loop_
_entity_poly.entity_id
_entity_poly.type
_entity_poly.pdbx_seq_one_letter_code
_entity_poly.pdbx_strand_id
1 'polypeptide(L)'
;MHWRHWHDLPPPELPAFFANTLPAAIDNLRAHHEPLAAALRRLRSVVSSLGRLEPGALATLTDWLVEQPFETPNDRRRLLAEFDTFLDHASSRQTGPFRTPACIDELLVALAAPAPGERLYDPCFGFAGILTAACQRVQQADRKGFARQAAPALEIAGVEIHPEAFAVGLARLVLAGVTRPQLELGNSLERESAANPQKEGFDVVACNPPWGARLEPRGLDHFPVRTTDSSALFVQHALAQLRPDGRAVIVVPQGLLFQSGRMAALRKWLLEHHRVDAVISVPEGAFLPVTGIRAALLVLRRNGGLTRRIRMVDGAAWFEPRKGREPARIQPEQIEALAAAVREARPSEAAWDVNAESLADFDHDLTPVRRDRTALQEILASLERELPVAPLKDVCRIMAGVQVKADLLVDRPVGDEPVAYVRIGDIQHGEASKATSWLTPEAASELGPRHRLRTGQVLVCRSGTIGKAGVVRNGAVGGVAANGLFVLEPDVSRLDPHFLAAYINSRECRAWLEAKAGGAVIKSLKKQFVEALPAPLPPLLVQHRVAADVREHGVDALTQLLLLLTRDEDDPLAQWMDRGQLLLEEAGGGKDVDASQVVRLRVFGAAFDPVRAWVSPENEDRPLLPWARRLIGVADLFRGSEEVPRGPALLSLLQQGLRELSAAAAAIAGHTPMEARAREFTGECAARLEQATRSLLEDVRVVVQPRTESLPAGERTTVAFRVHNEGPLPLRNFHFNSQEGFFPARPVFLPERSQQTLTAEVQAPPRTGRHSLVIEWTAMSLDGTTHAGQQEVAFAVQTAAAAEPEVELGLSPYFVSQPVGPERSDVFFGREKVLEQIKRQIQSGNTVLLEGNRRAGKSSILRHLEGPDPIPGWLAVYSSFQGATGDNRTAGMPTETVWRLLAQ
;
A
#
# COMPACT_ATOMS: atom_id res chain seq x y z
N MET A 1 66.63 -10.02 41.55
CA MET A 1 65.93 -11.16 42.20
C MET A 1 65.17 -11.92 41.13
N HIS A 2 65.51 -13.18 40.87
CA HIS A 2 64.80 -14.03 39.91
C HIS A 2 64.00 -15.09 40.66
N TRP A 3 62.92 -15.62 40.08
CA TRP A 3 62.07 -16.69 40.63
C TRP A 3 62.88 -17.83 41.26
N ARG A 4 63.87 -18.36 40.51
CA ARG A 4 64.80 -19.41 40.93
C ARG A 4 65.58 -19.15 42.23
N HIS A 5 65.61 -17.90 42.72
CA HIS A 5 66.32 -17.54 43.95
C HIS A 5 65.41 -17.43 45.18
N TRP A 6 64.09 -17.50 45.01
CA TRP A 6 63.16 -17.30 46.14
C TRP A 6 61.97 -18.26 46.17
N HIS A 7 61.72 -19.04 45.10
CA HIS A 7 60.61 -19.99 45.08
C HIS A 7 60.66 -21.04 46.22
N ASP A 8 61.85 -21.43 46.66
CA ASP A 8 62.06 -22.40 47.74
C ASP A 8 62.16 -21.78 49.13
N LEU A 9 61.77 -20.50 49.29
CA LEU A 9 61.78 -19.87 50.62
C LEU A 9 60.81 -20.61 51.56
N PRO A 10 61.19 -20.86 52.82
CA PRO A 10 60.33 -21.57 53.75
C PRO A 10 59.05 -20.75 54.03
N PRO A 11 57.89 -21.40 54.21
CA PRO A 11 56.60 -20.71 54.33
C PRO A 11 56.57 -19.52 55.30
N PRO A 12 57.18 -19.58 56.51
CA PRO A 12 57.18 -18.46 57.46
C PRO A 12 57.90 -17.20 56.96
N GLU A 13 58.82 -17.33 55.99
CA GLU A 13 59.58 -16.20 55.44
C GLU A 13 58.87 -15.51 54.26
N LEU A 14 57.95 -16.20 53.59
CA LEU A 14 57.22 -15.69 52.43
C LEU A 14 56.46 -14.39 52.70
N PRO A 15 55.70 -14.22 53.83
CA PRO A 15 55.00 -12.98 54.10
C PRO A 15 55.94 -11.76 54.18
N ALA A 16 57.07 -11.90 54.89
CA ALA A 16 58.06 -10.83 55.02
C ALA A 16 58.75 -10.52 53.68
N PHE A 17 59.02 -11.56 52.89
CA PHE A 17 59.59 -11.42 51.54
C PHE A 17 58.67 -10.62 50.62
N PHE A 18 57.38 -10.95 50.55
CA PHE A 18 56.41 -10.22 49.74
C PHE A 18 56.13 -8.82 50.28
N ALA A 19 56.08 -8.64 51.60
CA ALA A 19 55.82 -7.35 52.22
C ALA A 19 56.95 -6.33 51.98
N ASN A 20 58.21 -6.78 52.04
CA ASN A 20 59.38 -5.89 52.14
C ASN A 20 60.43 -6.14 51.06
N THR A 21 60.91 -7.38 50.93
CA THR A 21 62.12 -7.69 50.14
C THR A 21 61.87 -7.59 48.63
N LEU A 22 60.79 -8.21 48.13
CA LEU A 22 60.45 -8.17 46.72
C LEU A 22 60.05 -6.75 46.25
N PRO A 23 59.20 -6.00 46.97
CA PRO A 23 58.92 -4.60 46.64
C PRO A 23 60.18 -3.73 46.56
N ALA A 24 61.12 -3.87 47.49
CA ALA A 24 62.39 -3.13 47.44
C ALA A 24 63.24 -3.52 46.22
N ALA A 25 63.22 -4.79 45.81
CA ALA A 25 63.89 -5.22 44.59
C ALA A 25 63.23 -4.63 43.33
N ILE A 26 61.89 -4.54 43.30
CA ILE A 26 61.12 -3.92 42.20
C ILE A 26 61.47 -2.43 42.07
N ASP A 27 61.58 -1.69 43.18
CA ASP A 27 61.93 -0.27 43.19
C ASP A 27 63.30 0.00 42.53
N ASN A 28 64.24 -0.93 42.71
CA ASN A 28 65.60 -0.86 42.17
C ASN A 28 65.73 -1.27 40.69
N LEU A 29 64.67 -1.77 40.04
CA LEU A 29 64.71 -2.13 38.61
C LEU A 29 64.99 -0.88 37.76
N ARG A 30 66.00 -0.88 36.89
CA ARG A 30 66.33 0.30 36.06
C ARG A 30 65.29 0.51 34.97
N ALA A 31 64.41 1.52 35.14
CA ALA A 31 63.30 1.78 34.22
C ALA A 31 63.70 2.39 32.86
N HIS A 32 64.94 2.88 32.68
CA HIS A 32 65.26 3.74 31.55
C HIS A 32 65.21 3.07 30.16
N HIS A 33 65.26 1.73 30.06
CA HIS A 33 65.29 1.01 28.77
C HIS A 33 64.34 -0.19 28.65
N GLU A 34 63.49 -0.47 29.65
CA GLU A 34 62.60 -1.65 29.64
C GLU A 34 61.16 -1.28 30.07
N PRO A 35 60.16 -1.29 29.16
CA PRO A 35 58.77 -0.95 29.48
C PRO A 35 58.16 -1.81 30.59
N LEU A 36 58.55 -3.09 30.64
CA LEU A 36 58.08 -4.02 31.66
C LEU A 36 58.58 -3.65 33.06
N ALA A 37 59.81 -3.14 33.20
CA ALA A 37 60.33 -2.66 34.48
C ALA A 37 59.51 -1.50 35.03
N ALA A 38 59.07 -0.57 34.16
CA ALA A 38 58.18 0.51 34.55
C ALA A 38 56.78 0.01 34.95
N ALA A 39 56.25 -1.00 34.26
CA ALA A 39 54.97 -1.63 34.63
C ALA A 39 55.06 -2.37 35.98
N LEU A 40 56.15 -3.13 36.22
CA LEU A 40 56.39 -3.85 37.48
C LEU A 40 56.52 -2.90 38.68
N ARG A 41 57.18 -1.75 38.53
CA ARG A 41 57.24 -0.72 39.59
C ARG A 41 55.86 -0.25 40.05
N ARG A 42 54.88 -0.20 39.15
CA ARG A 42 53.49 0.17 39.48
C ARG A 42 52.78 -0.90 40.30
N LEU A 43 53.29 -2.13 40.32
CA LEU A 43 52.74 -3.24 41.11
C LEU A 43 53.27 -3.31 42.54
N ARG A 44 54.21 -2.44 42.94
CA ARG A 44 54.85 -2.46 44.25
C ARG A 44 53.85 -2.59 45.41
N SER A 45 52.78 -1.80 45.39
CA SER A 45 51.75 -1.83 46.45
C SER A 45 50.97 -3.15 46.47
N VAL A 46 50.61 -3.67 45.29
CA VAL A 46 49.91 -4.95 45.13
C VAL A 46 50.78 -6.09 45.64
N VAL A 47 52.05 -6.15 45.21
CA VAL A 47 53.02 -7.15 45.65
C VAL A 47 53.22 -7.10 47.17
N SER A 48 53.35 -5.89 47.75
CA SER A 48 53.49 -5.73 49.20
C SER A 48 52.25 -6.25 49.96
N SER A 49 51.06 -6.10 49.38
CA SER A 49 49.82 -6.59 50.01
C SER A 49 49.73 -8.12 50.10
N LEU A 50 50.42 -8.86 49.22
CA LEU A 50 50.50 -10.32 49.30
C LEU A 50 51.15 -10.80 50.60
N GLY A 51 52.01 -9.98 51.21
CA GLY A 51 52.61 -10.28 52.51
C GLY A 51 51.61 -10.32 53.67
N ARG A 52 50.33 -9.95 53.45
CA ARG A 52 49.24 -10.11 54.44
C ARG A 52 48.58 -11.48 54.39
N LEU A 53 48.88 -12.29 53.38
CA LEU A 53 48.35 -13.64 53.26
C LEU A 53 49.05 -14.59 54.23
N GLU A 54 48.32 -15.63 54.65
CA GLU A 54 48.86 -16.66 55.53
C GLU A 54 50.06 -17.38 54.88
N PRO A 55 51.13 -17.69 55.64
CA PRO A 55 52.32 -18.40 55.15
C PRO A 55 52.02 -19.62 54.28
N GLY A 56 51.08 -20.47 54.71
CA GLY A 56 50.70 -21.69 54.01
C GLY A 56 50.00 -21.42 52.67
N ALA A 57 49.23 -20.34 52.57
CA ALA A 57 48.58 -19.95 51.32
C ALA A 57 49.62 -19.46 50.28
N LEU A 58 50.59 -18.63 50.73
CA LEU A 58 51.69 -18.19 49.87
C LEU A 58 52.56 -19.36 49.41
N ALA A 59 52.87 -20.31 50.29
CA ALA A 59 53.61 -21.52 49.93
C ALA A 59 52.85 -22.34 48.88
N THR A 60 51.56 -22.61 49.12
CA THR A 60 50.71 -23.34 48.16
C THR A 60 50.67 -22.67 46.79
N LEU A 61 50.55 -21.34 46.74
CA LEU A 61 50.55 -20.58 45.48
C LEU A 61 51.92 -20.63 44.78
N THR A 62 53.01 -20.59 45.55
CA THR A 62 54.37 -20.64 45.03
C THR A 62 54.65 -22.02 44.45
N ASP A 63 54.33 -23.09 45.19
CA ASP A 63 54.45 -24.48 44.74
C ASP A 63 53.60 -24.74 43.49
N TRP A 64 52.35 -24.24 43.48
CA TRP A 64 51.49 -24.36 42.30
C TRP A 64 52.11 -23.69 41.06
N LEU A 65 52.71 -22.50 41.22
CA LEU A 65 53.39 -21.78 40.15
C LEU A 65 54.62 -22.52 39.61
N VAL A 66 55.34 -23.29 40.45
CA VAL A 66 56.50 -24.10 40.03
C VAL A 66 56.10 -25.15 38.99
N GLU A 67 54.93 -25.74 39.15
CA GLU A 67 54.41 -26.80 38.28
C GLU A 67 53.80 -26.28 36.96
N GLN A 68 53.71 -24.96 36.77
CA GLN A 68 53.09 -24.39 35.57
C GLN A 68 54.08 -24.28 34.40
N PRO A 69 53.67 -24.64 33.17
CA PRO A 69 54.55 -24.54 32.02
C PRO A 69 54.56 -23.09 31.47
N PHE A 70 55.73 -22.44 31.48
CA PHE A 70 55.91 -21.03 31.01
C PHE A 70 56.81 -20.88 29.77
N GLU A 71 57.45 -21.96 29.35
CA GLU A 71 58.67 -21.92 28.53
C GLU A 71 58.38 -21.60 27.07
N THR A 72 57.37 -22.22 26.49
CA THR A 72 57.01 -22.02 25.07
C THR A 72 55.82 -21.08 24.89
N PRO A 73 55.66 -20.47 23.70
CA PRO A 73 54.44 -19.74 23.36
C PRO A 73 53.16 -20.60 23.39
N ASN A 74 53.29 -21.93 23.33
CA ASN A 74 52.15 -22.83 23.47
C ASN A 74 51.75 -23.01 24.94
N ASP A 75 52.75 -23.12 25.82
CA ASP A 75 52.53 -23.26 27.26
C ASP A 75 51.88 -22.01 27.85
N ARG A 76 52.40 -20.83 27.51
CA ARG A 76 51.78 -19.55 27.92
C ARG A 76 50.33 -19.42 27.47
N ARG A 77 49.98 -19.94 26.29
CA ARG A 77 48.58 -19.94 25.79
C ARG A 77 47.69 -20.92 26.56
N ARG A 78 48.20 -22.09 26.95
CA ARG A 78 47.47 -23.04 27.80
C ARG A 78 47.21 -22.43 29.18
N LEU A 79 48.24 -21.86 29.78
CA LEU A 79 48.13 -21.20 31.08
C LEU A 79 47.21 -19.97 31.02
N LEU A 80 47.22 -19.20 29.93
CA LEU A 80 46.24 -18.13 29.72
C LEU A 80 44.79 -18.64 29.74
N ALA A 81 44.51 -19.78 29.10
CA ALA A 81 43.17 -20.36 29.10
C ALA A 81 42.73 -20.83 30.49
N GLU A 82 43.64 -21.41 31.27
CA GLU A 82 43.39 -21.75 32.67
C GLU A 82 43.20 -20.50 33.54
N PHE A 83 44.01 -19.47 33.32
CA PHE A 83 43.89 -18.18 33.99
C PHE A 83 42.54 -17.52 33.71
N ASP A 84 42.09 -17.51 32.45
CA ASP A 84 40.78 -16.99 32.07
C ASP A 84 39.64 -17.80 32.68
N THR A 85 39.77 -19.14 32.72
CA THR A 85 38.82 -20.02 33.40
C THR A 85 38.74 -19.72 34.89
N PHE A 86 39.87 -19.45 35.55
CA PHE A 86 39.88 -19.04 36.95
C PHE A 86 39.17 -17.69 37.15
N LEU A 87 39.43 -16.71 36.28
CA LEU A 87 38.74 -15.41 36.32
C LEU A 87 37.23 -15.54 36.09
N ASP A 88 36.78 -16.50 35.27
CA ASP A 88 35.37 -16.85 35.12
C ASP A 88 34.73 -17.31 36.44
N HIS A 89 35.38 -18.21 37.16
CA HIS A 89 34.87 -18.74 38.44
C HIS A 89 35.00 -17.73 39.59
N ALA A 90 36.04 -16.90 39.58
CA ALA A 90 36.29 -15.87 40.58
C ALA A 90 35.47 -14.57 40.35
N SER A 91 34.66 -14.53 39.28
CA SER A 91 33.81 -13.38 38.97
C SER A 91 32.72 -13.21 40.04
N SER A 92 32.85 -12.15 40.83
CA SER A 92 31.94 -11.76 41.90
C SER A 92 31.38 -10.37 41.65
N ARG A 93 30.46 -9.89 42.51
CA ARG A 93 29.96 -8.51 42.43
C ARG A 93 31.05 -7.45 42.60
N GLN A 94 32.18 -7.79 43.24
CA GLN A 94 33.32 -6.89 43.46
C GLN A 94 34.32 -6.89 42.30
N THR A 95 34.54 -8.04 41.65
CA THR A 95 35.48 -8.18 40.51
C THR A 95 34.81 -7.98 39.15
N GLY A 96 33.49 -8.14 39.09
CA GLY A 96 32.67 -7.99 37.87
C GLY A 96 32.83 -6.66 37.12
N PRO A 97 32.93 -5.50 37.79
CA PRO A 97 33.14 -4.22 37.10
C PRO A 97 34.43 -4.13 36.28
N PHE A 98 35.44 -4.97 36.55
CA PHE A 98 36.72 -4.98 35.82
C PHE A 98 36.73 -5.92 34.62
N ARG A 99 35.60 -6.59 34.34
CA ARG A 99 35.53 -7.68 33.37
C ARG A 99 34.34 -7.55 32.45
N THR A 100 34.63 -7.65 31.16
CA THR A 100 33.65 -7.78 30.10
C THR A 100 33.51 -9.26 29.74
N PRO A 101 32.29 -9.77 29.45
CA PRO A 101 32.12 -11.14 28.96
C PRO A 101 32.94 -11.40 27.69
N ALA A 102 33.59 -12.56 27.59
CA ALA A 102 34.52 -12.86 26.48
C ALA A 102 33.90 -12.71 25.08
N CYS A 103 32.64 -13.12 24.89
CA CYS A 103 31.94 -12.94 23.62
C CYS A 103 31.72 -11.47 23.25
N ILE A 104 31.63 -10.56 24.23
CA ILE A 104 31.55 -9.12 24.02
C ILE A 104 32.95 -8.54 23.72
N ASP A 105 34.00 -9.01 24.40
CA ASP A 105 35.39 -8.64 24.05
C ASP A 105 35.69 -8.98 22.59
N GLU A 106 35.36 -10.20 22.16
CA GLU A 106 35.52 -10.66 20.77
C GLU A 106 34.68 -9.82 19.80
N LEU A 107 33.43 -9.49 20.15
CA LEU A 107 32.57 -8.65 19.33
C LEU A 107 33.11 -7.23 19.16
N LEU A 108 33.56 -6.60 20.25
CA LEU A 108 34.21 -5.28 20.22
C LEU A 108 35.43 -5.29 19.29
N VAL A 109 36.27 -6.32 19.41
CA VAL A 109 37.46 -6.48 18.58
C VAL A 109 37.11 -6.78 17.12
N ALA A 110 36.07 -7.57 16.84
CA ALA A 110 35.64 -7.87 15.47
C ALA A 110 35.05 -6.65 14.75
N LEU A 111 34.33 -5.80 15.50
CA LEU A 111 33.85 -4.49 15.03
C LEU A 111 34.99 -3.51 14.84
N ALA A 112 35.94 -3.49 15.78
CA ALA A 112 37.12 -2.65 15.71
C ALA A 112 38.09 -3.12 14.63
N ALA A 113 38.08 -4.40 14.24
CA ALA A 113 38.90 -4.97 13.17
C ALA A 113 40.37 -4.51 13.17
N PRO A 114 41.13 -4.66 14.29
CA PRO A 114 42.52 -4.20 14.36
C PRO A 114 43.41 -4.93 13.36
N ALA A 115 44.32 -4.20 12.72
CA ALA A 115 45.29 -4.71 11.75
C ALA A 115 46.70 -4.85 12.36
N PRO A 116 47.55 -5.75 11.82
CA PRO A 116 48.95 -5.84 12.22
C PRO A 116 49.66 -4.48 12.17
N GLY A 117 50.39 -4.13 13.24
CA GLY A 117 51.13 -2.87 13.36
C GLY A 117 50.29 -1.63 13.75
N GLU A 118 48.97 -1.74 13.89
CA GLU A 118 48.15 -0.64 14.44
C GLU A 118 48.40 -0.45 15.95
N ARG A 119 48.14 0.76 16.44
CA ARG A 119 48.15 1.12 17.85
C ARG A 119 46.74 1.02 18.43
N LEU A 120 46.53 0.05 19.32
CA LEU A 120 45.28 -0.16 20.05
C LEU A 120 45.38 0.39 21.47
N TYR A 121 44.36 1.16 21.88
CA TYR A 121 44.26 1.75 23.21
C TYR A 121 42.96 1.38 23.92
N ASP A 122 43.06 1.02 25.19
CA ASP A 122 41.92 0.88 26.10
C ASP A 122 42.11 1.80 27.34
N PRO A 123 41.32 2.89 27.47
CA PRO A 123 41.43 3.84 28.57
C PRO A 123 40.94 3.33 29.94
N CYS A 124 40.38 2.13 30.01
CA CYS A 124 39.88 1.54 31.25
C CYS A 124 39.94 0.01 31.14
N PHE A 125 41.16 -0.51 30.93
CA PHE A 125 41.33 -1.87 30.44
C PHE A 125 40.95 -2.97 31.42
N GLY A 126 40.77 -2.69 32.71
CA GLY A 126 40.39 -3.68 33.72
C GLY A 126 41.33 -4.89 33.70
N PHE A 127 40.77 -6.09 33.49
CA PHE A 127 41.55 -7.32 33.33
C PHE A 127 42.10 -7.55 31.90
N ALA A 128 42.21 -6.50 31.09
CA ALA A 128 42.76 -6.47 29.73
C ALA A 128 42.12 -7.47 28.74
N GLY A 129 40.82 -7.74 28.86
CA GLY A 129 40.11 -8.69 28.00
C GLY A 129 40.07 -8.29 26.53
N ILE A 130 39.64 -7.05 26.27
CA ILE A 130 39.59 -6.47 24.92
C ILE A 130 40.98 -6.47 24.28
N LEU A 131 42.00 -5.99 25.00
CA LEU A 131 43.38 -5.94 24.52
C LEU A 131 43.95 -7.34 24.22
N THR A 132 43.64 -8.32 25.07
CA THR A 132 44.05 -9.72 24.88
C THR A 132 43.37 -10.36 23.67
N ALA A 133 42.05 -10.17 23.53
CA ALA A 133 41.28 -10.67 22.39
C ALA A 133 41.77 -10.07 21.06
N ALA A 134 42.13 -8.78 21.05
CA ALA A 134 42.74 -8.13 19.89
C ALA A 134 44.07 -8.77 19.48
N CYS A 135 44.96 -9.02 20.45
CA CYS A 135 46.24 -9.70 20.18
C CYS A 135 46.02 -11.09 19.59
N GLN A 136 45.13 -11.87 20.20
CA GLN A 136 44.82 -13.22 19.75
C GLN A 136 44.23 -13.23 18.33
N ARG A 137 43.32 -12.29 18.02
CA ARG A 137 42.72 -12.16 16.68
C ARG A 137 43.78 -11.88 15.60
N VAL A 138 44.67 -10.91 15.84
CA VAL A 138 45.73 -10.56 14.88
C VAL A 138 46.69 -11.73 14.68
N GLN A 139 47.08 -12.42 15.75
CA GLN A 139 47.95 -13.61 15.68
C GLN A 139 47.30 -14.78 14.92
N GLN A 140 45.99 -15.00 15.09
CA GLN A 140 45.25 -16.05 14.38
C GLN A 140 45.11 -15.75 12.88
N ALA A 141 44.94 -14.48 12.51
CA ALA A 141 44.87 -14.05 11.12
C ALA A 141 46.21 -14.27 10.38
N ASP A 142 47.33 -13.95 11.03
CA ASP A 142 48.68 -14.14 10.46
C ASP A 142 48.97 -15.62 10.16
N ARG A 143 48.53 -16.54 11.03
CA ARG A 143 48.68 -18.00 10.84
C ARG A 143 47.92 -18.57 9.64
N LYS A 144 46.88 -17.90 9.17
CA LYS A 144 46.10 -18.31 7.98
C LYS A 144 46.72 -17.82 6.67
N GLY A 145 47.68 -16.89 6.72
CA GLY A 145 48.38 -16.36 5.56
C GLY A 145 49.67 -17.13 5.23
N PHE A 146 49.93 -17.39 3.95
CA PHE A 146 51.22 -17.92 3.45
C PHE A 146 52.32 -16.83 3.38
N ALA A 147 52.31 -15.86 4.31
CA ALA A 147 53.27 -14.76 4.28
C ALA A 147 54.67 -15.24 4.69
N ARG A 148 55.68 -14.93 3.87
CA ARG A 148 57.11 -15.27 4.12
C ARG A 148 57.76 -14.48 5.26
N GLN A 149 57.07 -13.48 5.82
CA GLN A 149 57.51 -12.64 6.94
C GLN A 149 56.38 -12.54 7.96
N ALA A 150 56.72 -12.67 9.25
CA ALA A 150 55.76 -12.49 10.35
C ALA A 150 55.20 -11.07 10.32
N ALA A 151 53.87 -10.94 10.35
CA ALA A 151 53.25 -9.62 10.39
C ALA A 151 53.65 -8.88 11.68
N PRO A 152 53.79 -7.54 11.64
CA PRO A 152 54.11 -6.77 12.83
C PRO A 152 53.03 -6.95 13.91
N ALA A 153 53.45 -7.15 15.15
CA ALA A 153 52.52 -7.27 16.27
C ALA A 153 51.75 -5.95 16.49
N LEU A 154 50.55 -6.07 17.07
CA LEU A 154 49.74 -4.92 17.49
C LEU A 154 50.45 -4.17 18.62
N GLU A 155 50.49 -2.84 18.55
CA GLU A 155 51.01 -2.01 19.63
C GLU A 155 49.91 -1.76 20.67
N ILE A 156 50.08 -2.33 21.86
CA ILE A 156 49.08 -2.25 22.94
C ILE A 156 49.39 -1.10 23.89
N ALA A 157 48.38 -0.28 24.16
CA ALA A 157 48.39 0.74 25.20
C ALA A 157 47.14 0.67 26.06
N GLY A 158 47.23 1.11 27.31
CA GLY A 158 46.06 1.20 28.17
C GLY A 158 46.30 1.94 29.47
N VAL A 159 45.21 2.41 30.06
CA VAL A 159 45.22 3.00 31.41
C VAL A 159 44.22 2.25 32.29
N GLU A 160 44.61 2.00 33.54
CA GLU A 160 43.72 1.44 34.56
C GLU A 160 43.96 2.21 35.86
N ILE A 161 42.90 2.51 36.60
CA ILE A 161 42.97 3.31 37.83
C ILE A 161 43.19 2.42 39.06
N HIS A 162 42.75 1.16 39.03
CA HIS A 162 42.86 0.21 40.12
C HIS A 162 44.13 -0.65 40.01
N PRO A 163 45.05 -0.59 41.00
CA PRO A 163 46.31 -1.34 40.94
C PRO A 163 46.14 -2.86 40.80
N GLU A 164 45.12 -3.43 41.42
CA GLU A 164 44.82 -4.87 41.38
C GLU A 164 44.37 -5.31 39.97
N ALA A 165 43.46 -4.56 39.36
CA ALA A 165 43.02 -4.82 37.98
C ALA A 165 44.18 -4.64 37.00
N PHE A 166 44.99 -3.61 37.18
CA PHE A 166 46.22 -3.38 36.41
C PHE A 166 47.17 -4.59 36.48
N ALA A 167 47.36 -5.18 37.67
CA ALA A 167 48.20 -6.36 37.86
C ALA A 167 47.69 -7.58 37.09
N VAL A 168 46.39 -7.87 37.20
CA VAL A 168 45.73 -8.98 36.49
C VAL A 168 45.81 -8.77 34.97
N GLY A 169 45.51 -7.56 34.49
CA GLY A 169 45.58 -7.22 33.07
C GLY A 169 46.99 -7.33 32.50
N LEU A 170 48.02 -6.88 33.23
CA LEU A 170 49.42 -7.04 32.83
C LEU A 170 49.80 -8.52 32.71
N ALA A 171 49.45 -9.33 33.72
CA ALA A 171 49.73 -10.77 33.69
C ALA A 171 49.06 -11.44 32.49
N ARG A 172 47.78 -11.12 32.24
CA ARG A 172 47.00 -11.64 31.11
C ARG A 172 47.64 -11.31 29.76
N LEU A 173 48.08 -10.06 29.56
CA LEU A 173 48.75 -9.62 28.34
C LEU A 173 50.11 -10.31 28.13
N VAL A 174 50.89 -10.49 29.20
CA VAL A 174 52.17 -11.21 29.13
C VAL A 174 51.96 -12.68 28.75
N LEU A 175 50.95 -13.34 29.35
CA LEU A 175 50.57 -14.72 28.98
C LEU A 175 50.05 -14.81 27.54
N ALA A 176 49.39 -13.76 27.03
CA ALA A 176 49.00 -13.64 25.63
C ALA A 176 50.19 -13.40 24.66
N GLY A 177 51.41 -13.26 25.20
CA GLY A 177 52.64 -13.08 24.43
C GLY A 177 52.97 -11.62 24.11
N VAL A 178 52.32 -10.66 24.77
CA VAL A 178 52.62 -9.23 24.60
C VAL A 178 53.85 -8.88 25.42
N THR A 179 54.96 -8.54 24.74
CA THR A 179 56.26 -8.32 25.39
C THR A 179 56.52 -6.87 25.79
N ARG A 180 55.85 -5.91 25.14
CA ARG A 180 56.06 -4.46 25.37
C ARG A 180 54.74 -3.68 25.45
N PRO A 181 53.84 -4.01 26.40
CA PRO A 181 52.60 -3.25 26.56
C PRO A 181 52.88 -1.86 27.17
N GLN A 182 52.27 -0.82 26.63
CA GLN A 182 52.37 0.56 27.11
C GLN A 182 51.23 0.85 28.11
N LEU A 183 51.36 0.31 29.33
CA LEU A 183 50.34 0.44 30.37
C LEU A 183 50.67 1.53 31.40
N GLU A 184 49.65 2.28 31.79
CA GLU A 184 49.73 3.31 32.83
C GLU A 184 48.73 3.02 33.96
N LEU A 185 49.16 3.24 35.19
CA LEU A 185 48.31 3.19 36.38
C LEU A 185 47.90 4.62 36.72
N GLY A 186 46.62 4.96 36.57
CA GLY A 186 46.13 6.32 36.80
C GLY A 186 44.73 6.59 36.25
N ASN A 187 44.31 7.85 36.26
CA ASN A 187 43.03 8.29 35.72
C ASN A 187 43.19 8.66 34.23
N SER A 188 42.57 7.89 33.34
CA SER A 188 42.65 8.14 31.90
C SER A 188 41.98 9.44 31.46
N LEU A 189 40.97 9.91 32.18
CA LEU A 189 40.23 11.12 31.84
C LEU A 189 41.00 12.42 32.17
N GLU A 190 42.12 12.32 32.90
CA GLU A 190 43.06 13.43 33.12
C GLU A 190 44.12 13.52 32.03
N ARG A 191 44.21 12.50 31.15
CA ARG A 191 45.17 12.49 30.05
C ARG A 191 44.72 13.48 28.99
N GLU A 192 45.53 14.53 28.80
CA GLU A 192 45.30 15.51 27.75
C GLU A 192 45.34 14.85 26.35
N SER A 193 44.67 15.48 25.39
CA SER A 193 44.70 15.02 23.99
C SER A 193 46.14 15.09 23.47
N ALA A 194 46.53 14.12 22.63
CA ALA A 194 47.83 14.09 21.99
C ALA A 194 48.18 15.46 21.36
N ALA A 195 49.36 16.00 21.69
CA ALA A 195 49.78 17.33 21.24
C ALA A 195 49.81 17.42 19.69
N ASN A 196 50.12 16.30 19.04
CA ASN A 196 49.93 16.13 17.60
C ASN A 196 49.15 14.83 17.26
N PRO A 197 47.82 14.90 17.04
CA PRO A 197 46.99 13.73 16.74
C PRO A 197 47.42 12.97 15.48
N GLN A 198 48.14 13.60 14.53
CA GLN A 198 48.61 12.93 13.31
C GLN A 198 49.79 11.97 13.57
N LYS A 199 50.52 12.13 14.67
CA LYS A 199 51.69 11.29 15.00
C LYS A 199 51.51 10.52 16.31
N GLU A 200 50.82 11.11 17.29
CA GLU A 200 50.83 10.63 18.67
C GLU A 200 49.55 9.89 19.11
N GLY A 201 48.42 10.01 18.38
CA GLY A 201 47.17 9.32 18.71
C GLY A 201 47.16 7.82 18.41
N PHE A 202 46.02 7.15 18.64
CA PHE A 202 45.81 5.72 18.38
C PHE A 202 44.99 5.46 17.11
N ASP A 203 45.25 4.34 16.44
CA ASP A 203 44.50 3.91 15.26
C ASP A 203 43.17 3.27 15.68
N VAL A 204 43.18 2.57 16.83
CA VAL A 204 42.01 1.91 17.40
C VAL A 204 41.86 2.24 18.87
N VAL A 205 40.66 2.59 19.30
CA VAL A 205 40.28 2.62 20.72
C VAL A 205 39.15 1.64 20.96
N ALA A 206 39.30 0.71 21.90
CA ALA A 206 38.21 -0.21 22.24
C ALA A 206 38.10 -0.34 23.74
N CYS A 207 36.90 -0.13 24.30
CA CYS A 207 36.72 -0.18 25.74
C CYS A 207 35.28 -0.46 26.19
N ASN A 208 35.17 -0.90 27.44
CA ASN A 208 33.94 -0.94 28.21
C ASN A 208 34.09 -0.05 29.45
N PRO A 209 33.72 1.24 29.37
CA PRO A 209 33.80 2.17 30.49
C PRO A 209 32.98 1.73 31.70
N PRO A 210 33.30 2.20 32.92
CA PRO A 210 32.40 2.04 34.06
C PRO A 210 31.06 2.74 33.81
N TRP A 211 29.96 2.14 34.27
CA TRP A 211 28.61 2.66 34.07
C TRP A 211 28.07 3.32 35.34
N GLY A 212 27.37 4.44 35.18
CA GLY A 212 26.60 5.08 36.26
C GLY A 212 27.43 5.81 37.32
N ALA A 213 28.77 5.80 37.21
CA ALA A 213 29.64 6.62 38.06
C ALA A 213 29.53 8.10 37.68
N ARG A 214 29.38 8.97 38.68
CA ARG A 214 29.47 10.43 38.51
C ARG A 214 30.82 10.93 39.01
N LEU A 215 31.55 11.58 38.13
CA LEU A 215 32.91 12.07 38.41
C LEU A 215 32.89 13.54 38.84
N GLU A 216 33.89 13.93 39.63
CA GLU A 216 34.07 15.34 39.98
C GLU A 216 34.44 16.17 38.73
N PRO A 217 33.90 17.38 38.54
CA PRO A 217 34.15 18.17 37.33
C PRO A 217 35.59 18.65 37.12
N ARG A 218 36.46 18.57 38.14
CA ARG A 218 37.81 19.17 38.11
C ARG A 218 38.69 18.48 37.08
N GLY A 219 39.32 19.24 36.19
CA GLY A 219 40.21 18.72 35.14
C GLY A 219 39.50 18.25 33.86
N LEU A 220 38.17 18.28 33.82
CA LEU A 220 37.35 17.78 32.69
C LEU A 220 36.93 18.87 31.69
N ASP A 221 37.46 20.09 31.82
CA ASP A 221 37.08 21.26 31.01
C ASP A 221 37.52 21.19 29.55
N HIS A 222 38.41 20.26 29.22
CA HIS A 222 38.91 20.05 27.86
C HIS A 222 37.93 19.27 26.96
N PHE A 223 36.86 18.70 27.52
CA PHE A 223 35.85 17.97 26.75
C PHE A 223 34.82 18.91 26.09
N PRO A 224 34.43 18.67 24.83
CA PRO A 224 33.46 19.50 24.10
C PRO A 224 32.10 19.64 24.81
N VAL A 225 31.63 18.58 25.46
CA VAL A 225 30.36 18.54 26.18
C VAL A 225 30.63 18.29 27.66
N ARG A 226 30.41 19.34 28.46
CA ARG A 226 30.50 19.26 29.92
C ARG A 226 29.46 18.29 30.49
N THR A 227 29.93 17.26 31.17
CA THR A 227 29.13 16.24 31.84
C THR A 227 29.93 15.63 33.00
N THR A 228 29.24 15.06 33.98
CA THR A 228 29.85 14.27 35.06
C THR A 228 29.60 12.77 34.88
N ASP A 229 28.83 12.38 33.86
CA ASP A 229 28.59 10.98 33.53
C ASP A 229 29.85 10.32 32.95
N SER A 230 30.32 9.27 33.62
CA SER A 230 31.53 8.53 33.24
C SER A 230 31.48 8.01 31.80
N SER A 231 30.41 7.32 31.40
CA SER A 231 30.28 6.76 30.05
C SER A 231 30.37 7.84 28.98
N ALA A 232 29.71 8.98 29.19
CA ALA A 232 29.79 10.14 28.30
C ALA A 232 31.19 10.78 28.24
N LEU A 233 31.93 10.80 29.35
CA LEU A 233 33.31 11.29 29.39
C LEU A 233 34.25 10.35 28.63
N PHE A 234 34.12 9.04 28.82
CA PHE A 234 34.93 8.05 28.10
C PHE A 234 34.68 8.05 26.59
N VAL A 235 33.45 8.30 26.13
CA VAL A 235 33.15 8.49 24.69
C VAL A 235 33.93 9.68 24.12
N GLN A 236 33.95 10.81 24.84
CA GLN A 236 34.69 11.99 24.42
C GLN A 236 36.21 11.78 24.48
N HIS A 237 36.70 11.10 25.51
CA HIS A 237 38.10 10.74 25.66
C HIS A 237 38.59 9.82 24.55
N ALA A 238 37.86 8.74 24.27
CA ALA A 238 38.19 7.83 23.19
C ALA A 238 38.34 8.57 21.86
N LEU A 239 37.37 9.43 21.51
CA LEU A 239 37.47 10.29 20.33
C LEU A 239 38.69 11.20 20.38
N ALA A 240 38.98 11.82 21.53
CA ALA A 240 40.11 12.73 21.72
C ALA A 240 41.49 12.06 21.52
N GLN A 241 41.58 10.75 21.74
CA GLN A 241 42.81 9.97 21.64
C GLN A 241 43.03 9.34 20.25
N LEU A 242 42.03 9.35 19.36
CA LEU A 242 42.17 8.82 18.00
C LEU A 242 43.00 9.71 17.07
N ARG A 243 43.77 9.06 16.18
CA ARG A 243 44.34 9.66 14.96
C ARG A 243 43.23 10.08 13.98
N PRO A 244 43.49 10.94 12.97
CA PRO A 244 42.48 11.42 12.02
C PRO A 244 41.58 10.35 11.39
N ASP A 245 42.13 9.18 11.05
CA ASP A 245 41.42 8.04 10.45
C ASP A 245 41.17 6.90 11.44
N GLY A 246 41.44 7.15 12.72
CA GLY A 246 41.24 6.19 13.79
C GLY A 246 39.76 5.94 14.06
N ARG A 247 39.48 4.74 14.58
CA ARG A 247 38.14 4.29 14.95
C ARG A 247 38.07 3.86 16.41
N ALA A 248 36.93 4.09 17.05
CA ALA A 248 36.66 3.60 18.38
C ALA A 248 35.44 2.67 18.41
N VAL A 249 35.49 1.63 19.23
CA VAL A 249 34.33 0.79 19.55
C VAL A 249 34.13 0.77 21.06
N ILE A 250 33.04 1.37 21.52
CA ILE A 250 32.82 1.65 22.93
C ILE A 250 31.50 1.06 23.37
N VAL A 251 31.52 0.31 24.48
CA VAL A 251 30.28 -0.12 25.15
C VAL A 251 29.69 1.06 25.92
N VAL A 252 28.39 1.30 25.78
CA VAL A 252 27.68 2.32 26.55
C VAL A 252 26.39 1.76 27.13
N PRO A 253 25.92 2.26 28.29
CA PRO A 253 24.57 1.94 28.75
C PRO A 253 23.56 2.50 27.74
N GLN A 254 22.48 1.76 27.46
CA GLN A 254 21.48 2.14 26.45
C GLN A 254 20.88 3.52 26.72
N GLY A 255 20.82 3.95 28.00
CA GLY A 255 20.37 5.28 28.40
C GLY A 255 21.13 6.42 27.70
N LEU A 256 22.42 6.27 27.38
CA LEU A 256 23.20 7.28 26.66
C LEU A 256 22.60 7.58 25.28
N LEU A 257 21.95 6.59 24.65
CA LEU A 257 21.37 6.72 23.31
C LEU A 257 20.11 7.59 23.25
N PHE A 258 19.38 7.74 24.36
CA PHE A 258 18.07 8.40 24.36
C PHE A 258 17.86 9.44 25.46
N GLN A 259 18.63 9.42 26.56
CA GLN A 259 18.42 10.33 27.70
C GLN A 259 18.52 11.81 27.31
N SER A 260 17.70 12.64 27.95
CA SER A 260 17.66 14.10 27.74
C SER A 260 18.84 14.83 28.42
N GLY A 261 18.89 16.16 28.28
CA GLY A 261 19.89 16.99 28.95
C GLY A 261 21.29 16.87 28.36
N ARG A 262 22.31 16.64 29.20
CA ARG A 262 23.71 16.56 28.76
C ARG A 262 23.97 15.39 27.81
N MET A 263 23.24 14.28 27.93
CA MET A 263 23.37 13.14 27.02
C MET A 263 22.86 13.49 25.62
N ALA A 264 21.72 14.18 25.53
CA ALA A 264 21.23 14.71 24.26
C ALA A 264 22.20 15.71 23.62
N ALA A 265 22.85 16.56 24.42
CA ALA A 265 23.89 17.47 23.93
C ALA A 265 25.11 16.71 23.37
N LEU A 266 25.55 15.63 24.03
CA LEU A 266 26.62 14.78 23.52
C LEU A 266 26.25 14.11 22.20
N ARG A 267 25.07 13.48 22.11
CA ARG A 267 24.60 12.84 20.87
C ARG A 267 24.51 13.84 19.73
N LYS A 268 23.93 15.01 19.99
CA LYS A 268 23.88 16.10 19.02
C LYS A 268 25.28 16.48 18.53
N TRP A 269 26.22 16.70 19.45
CA TRP A 269 27.61 17.04 19.09
C TRP A 269 28.27 15.94 18.24
N LEU A 270 28.10 14.67 18.61
CA LEU A 270 28.63 13.52 17.85
C LEU A 270 28.08 13.48 16.42
N LEU A 271 26.77 13.73 16.26
CA LEU A 271 26.08 13.73 14.98
C LEU A 271 26.50 14.91 14.08
N GLU A 272 26.56 16.12 14.64
CA GLU A 272 26.96 17.35 13.94
C GLU A 272 28.41 17.29 13.44
N HIS A 273 29.28 16.57 14.16
CA HIS A 273 30.68 16.37 13.78
C HIS A 273 30.92 15.05 13.05
N HIS A 274 29.86 14.36 12.63
CA HIS A 274 29.88 13.10 11.88
C HIS A 274 30.77 12.03 12.54
N ARG A 275 30.74 11.90 13.87
CA ARG A 275 31.63 10.99 14.60
C ARG A 275 31.11 9.57 14.74
N VAL A 276 29.86 9.30 14.35
CA VAL A 276 29.18 8.01 14.57
C VAL A 276 29.04 7.25 13.26
N ASP A 277 29.58 6.04 13.22
CA ASP A 277 29.49 5.14 12.08
C ASP A 277 28.37 4.14 12.24
N ALA A 278 28.28 3.56 13.43
CA ALA A 278 27.29 2.57 13.74
C ALA A 278 26.85 2.62 15.20
N VAL A 279 25.61 2.22 15.44
CA VAL A 279 25.05 1.95 16.75
C VAL A 279 24.45 0.55 16.73
N ILE A 280 24.94 -0.31 17.62
CA ILE A 280 24.50 -1.70 17.72
C ILE A 280 23.82 -1.89 19.08
N SER A 281 22.56 -2.30 19.11
CA SER A 281 21.88 -2.66 20.37
C SER A 281 22.48 -3.96 20.90
N VAL A 282 22.63 -4.07 22.23
CA VAL A 282 23.03 -5.32 22.87
C VAL A 282 21.84 -5.79 23.72
N PRO A 283 21.40 -7.06 23.60
CA PRO A 283 20.24 -7.54 24.31
C PRO A 283 20.42 -7.50 25.83
N GLU A 284 19.28 -7.44 26.52
CA GLU A 284 19.24 -7.52 27.97
C GLU A 284 19.89 -8.81 28.46
N GLY A 285 20.66 -8.71 29.54
CA GLY A 285 21.32 -9.86 30.15
C GLY A 285 22.68 -10.22 29.55
N ALA A 286 23.16 -9.57 28.48
CA ALA A 286 24.48 -9.84 27.90
C ALA A 286 25.65 -9.65 28.90
N PHE A 287 25.46 -8.82 29.94
CA PHE A 287 26.45 -8.54 30.99
C PHE A 287 26.12 -9.23 32.32
N LEU A 288 25.24 -10.25 32.33
CA LEU A 288 24.99 -11.04 33.53
C LEU A 288 26.22 -11.92 33.88
N PRO A 289 26.45 -12.21 35.18
CA PRO A 289 25.62 -11.83 36.33
C PRO A 289 25.94 -10.43 36.91
N VAL A 290 26.83 -9.65 36.29
CA VAL A 290 27.29 -8.34 36.81
C VAL A 290 26.14 -7.33 36.84
N THR A 291 25.41 -7.20 35.73
CA THR A 291 24.31 -6.25 35.60
C THR A 291 23.29 -6.68 34.54
N GLY A 292 22.02 -6.33 34.79
CA GLY A 292 20.92 -6.48 33.83
C GLY A 292 20.67 -5.24 32.98
N ILE A 293 21.48 -4.18 33.13
CA ILE A 293 21.35 -2.95 32.33
C ILE A 293 21.55 -3.28 30.86
N ARG A 294 20.62 -2.84 30.01
CA ARG A 294 20.77 -2.93 28.54
C ARG A 294 21.91 -2.03 28.07
N ALA A 295 22.71 -2.53 27.15
CA ALA A 295 23.87 -1.84 26.61
C ALA A 295 23.71 -1.61 25.10
N ALA A 296 24.61 -0.81 24.56
CA ALA A 296 24.80 -0.65 23.13
C ALA A 296 26.29 -0.49 22.82
N LEU A 297 26.68 -0.76 21.58
CA LEU A 297 28.02 -0.52 21.08
C LEU A 297 27.98 0.68 20.14
N LEU A 298 28.86 1.65 20.38
CA LEU A 298 29.09 2.77 19.47
C LEU A 298 30.34 2.50 18.66
N VAL A 299 30.20 2.47 17.34
CA VAL A 299 31.34 2.54 16.42
C VAL A 299 31.51 3.99 16.01
N LEU A 300 32.64 4.56 16.37
CA LEU A 300 32.95 5.97 16.20
C LEU A 300 34.19 6.13 15.34
N ARG A 301 34.32 7.27 14.68
CA ARG A 301 35.56 7.65 13.98
C ARG A 301 36.00 9.05 14.34
N ARG A 302 37.32 9.29 14.32
CA ARG A 302 37.86 10.62 14.63
C ARG A 302 37.35 11.64 13.63
N ASN A 303 37.34 11.34 12.34
CA ASN A 303 36.81 12.19 11.28
C ASN A 303 35.79 11.44 10.42
N GLY A 304 34.56 11.94 10.39
CA GLY A 304 33.39 11.33 9.73
C GLY A 304 33.50 11.03 8.24
N GLY A 305 34.43 11.69 7.55
CA GLY A 305 34.30 11.91 6.11
C GLY A 305 33.05 12.75 5.77
N LEU A 306 32.60 12.69 4.52
CA LEU A 306 31.42 13.43 4.02
C LEU A 306 30.09 12.68 4.22
N THR A 307 30.14 11.42 4.68
CA THR A 307 28.95 10.57 4.79
C THR A 307 28.18 10.92 6.06
N ARG A 308 26.91 11.32 5.89
CA ARG A 308 25.95 11.59 6.98
C ARG A 308 25.16 10.35 7.41
N ARG A 309 25.51 9.16 6.93
CA ARG A 309 24.78 7.92 7.20
C ARG A 309 25.35 7.22 8.42
N ILE A 310 24.45 6.71 9.26
CA ILE A 310 24.76 5.95 10.46
C ILE A 310 24.12 4.59 10.32
N ARG A 311 24.92 3.55 10.55
CA ARG A 311 24.46 2.17 10.55
C ARG A 311 23.78 1.84 11.87
N MET A 312 22.50 1.52 11.82
CA MET A 312 21.71 1.05 12.96
C MET A 312 21.60 -0.47 12.89
N VAL A 313 21.95 -1.16 13.99
CA VAL A 313 21.88 -2.63 14.06
C VAL A 313 21.12 -3.05 15.31
N ASP A 314 20.07 -3.87 15.12
CA ASP A 314 19.41 -4.55 16.22
C ASP A 314 20.14 -5.86 16.55
N GLY A 315 21.08 -5.80 17.51
CA GLY A 315 21.92 -6.93 17.85
C GLY A 315 21.16 -8.12 18.41
N ALA A 316 19.91 -7.97 18.88
CA ALA A 316 19.12 -9.08 19.42
C ALA A 316 18.99 -10.26 18.44
N ALA A 317 18.99 -10.01 17.13
CA ALA A 317 18.88 -11.05 16.11
C ALA A 317 20.10 -12.01 16.03
N TRP A 318 21.24 -11.64 16.63
CA TRP A 318 22.49 -12.42 16.60
C TRP A 318 22.81 -13.13 17.91
N PHE A 319 22.08 -12.82 18.99
CA PHE A 319 22.33 -13.40 20.31
C PHE A 319 21.32 -14.51 20.60
N GLU A 320 21.82 -15.59 21.22
CA GLU A 320 20.98 -16.63 21.77
C GLU A 320 20.39 -16.17 23.12
N PRO A 321 19.05 -16.09 23.27
CA PRO A 321 18.43 -15.77 24.54
C PRO A 321 18.65 -16.91 25.53
N ARG A 322 19.08 -16.57 26.75
CA ARG A 322 19.30 -17.51 27.86
C ARG A 322 18.27 -17.27 28.97
N LYS A 323 17.95 -18.32 29.73
CA LYS A 323 17.08 -18.25 30.91
C LYS A 323 17.91 -18.07 32.17
N GLY A 324 17.39 -17.30 33.14
CA GLY A 324 17.99 -17.16 34.47
C GLY A 324 19.11 -16.11 34.52
N ARG A 325 20.22 -16.43 35.19
CA ARG A 325 21.36 -15.52 35.40
C ARG A 325 22.52 -15.73 34.42
N GLU A 326 22.34 -16.59 33.42
CA GLU A 326 23.35 -16.78 32.39
C GLU A 326 23.35 -15.61 31.39
N PRO A 327 24.53 -15.11 31.00
CA PRO A 327 24.60 -14.06 30.00
C PRO A 327 24.13 -14.55 28.63
N ALA A 328 23.47 -13.65 27.89
CA ALA A 328 23.17 -13.87 26.48
C ALA A 328 24.49 -14.12 25.71
N ARG A 329 24.51 -15.14 24.85
CA ARG A 329 25.72 -15.52 24.10
C ARG A 329 25.56 -15.19 22.62
N ILE A 330 26.65 -14.74 22.02
CA ILE A 330 26.82 -14.63 20.58
C ILE A 330 27.92 -15.61 20.16
N GLN A 331 27.65 -16.44 19.16
CA GLN A 331 28.62 -17.42 18.68
C GLN A 331 29.67 -16.76 17.77
N PRO A 332 30.90 -17.29 17.65
CA PRO A 332 31.95 -16.69 16.82
C PRO A 332 31.54 -16.41 15.38
N GLU A 333 30.76 -17.29 14.75
CA GLU A 333 30.25 -17.10 13.39
C GLU A 333 29.29 -15.90 13.29
N GLN A 334 28.46 -15.70 14.33
CA GLN A 334 27.53 -14.58 14.42
C GLN A 334 28.24 -13.27 14.71
N ILE A 335 29.36 -13.30 15.47
CA ILE A 335 30.23 -12.13 15.67
C ILE A 335 30.76 -11.62 14.34
N GLU A 336 31.30 -12.51 13.49
CA GLU A 336 31.80 -12.13 12.17
C GLU A 336 30.67 -11.63 11.26
N ALA A 337 29.51 -12.30 11.28
CA ALA A 337 28.35 -11.89 10.49
C ALA A 337 27.85 -10.50 10.88
N LEU A 338 27.75 -10.20 12.18
CA LEU A 338 27.35 -8.89 12.70
C LEU A 338 28.39 -7.83 12.32
N ALA A 339 29.68 -8.12 12.50
CA ALA A 339 30.75 -7.18 12.12
C ALA A 339 30.78 -6.91 10.61
N ALA A 340 30.52 -7.91 9.77
CA ALA A 340 30.34 -7.75 8.33
C ALA A 340 29.10 -6.92 8.00
N ALA A 341 27.96 -7.17 8.67
CA ALA A 341 26.73 -6.39 8.50
C ALA A 341 26.91 -4.91 8.87
N VAL A 342 27.84 -4.58 9.79
CA VAL A 342 28.22 -3.19 10.09
C VAL A 342 29.07 -2.58 8.97
N ARG A 343 30.00 -3.34 8.38
CA ARG A 343 30.96 -2.84 7.37
C ARG A 343 30.40 -2.75 5.95
N GLU A 344 29.57 -3.70 5.52
CA GLU A 344 29.16 -3.87 4.11
C GLU A 344 28.00 -2.95 3.67
N ALA A 345 27.37 -2.23 4.61
CA ALA A 345 26.28 -1.29 4.37
C ALA A 345 25.09 -1.84 3.54
N ARG A 346 24.91 -3.17 3.46
CA ARG A 346 23.76 -3.80 2.81
C ARG A 346 22.54 -3.77 3.73
N PRO A 347 21.42 -3.14 3.37
CA PRO A 347 20.24 -3.11 4.23
C PRO A 347 19.66 -4.51 4.43
N SER A 348 19.35 -4.86 5.68
CA SER A 348 18.60 -6.05 6.09
C SER A 348 17.56 -5.67 7.13
N GLU A 349 16.72 -6.60 7.57
CA GLU A 349 15.74 -6.34 8.64
C GLU A 349 16.42 -5.83 9.91
N ALA A 350 17.50 -6.51 10.33
CA ALA A 350 18.22 -6.22 11.58
C ALA A 350 19.37 -5.21 11.44
N ALA A 351 19.72 -4.76 10.23
CA ALA A 351 20.78 -3.75 10.02
C ALA A 351 20.45 -2.79 8.86
N TRP A 352 20.39 -1.48 9.14
CA TRP A 352 19.95 -0.47 8.17
C TRP A 352 20.66 0.87 8.37
N ASP A 353 20.56 1.75 7.38
CA ASP A 353 21.21 3.06 7.44
C ASP A 353 20.17 4.15 7.70
N VAL A 354 20.52 5.13 8.53
CA VAL A 354 19.74 6.35 8.75
C VAL A 354 20.59 7.58 8.46
N ASN A 355 19.97 8.65 7.96
CA ASN A 355 20.64 9.94 7.85
C ASN A 355 20.69 10.61 9.24
N ALA A 356 21.88 11.04 9.67
CA ALA A 356 22.10 11.76 10.91
C ALA A 356 21.15 12.96 11.10
N GLU A 357 20.84 13.69 10.02
CA GLU A 357 19.92 14.84 10.06
C GLU A 357 18.48 14.44 10.40
N SER A 358 18.03 13.27 9.95
CA SER A 358 16.68 12.76 10.25
C SER A 358 16.47 12.45 11.73
N LEU A 359 17.56 12.29 12.51
CA LEU A 359 17.49 12.04 13.94
C LEU A 359 17.17 13.31 14.75
N ALA A 360 17.30 14.50 14.16
CA ALA A 360 16.90 15.74 14.82
C ALA A 360 15.41 15.74 15.19
N ASP A 361 14.57 15.13 14.34
CA ASP A 361 13.13 14.95 14.59
C ASP A 361 12.85 14.02 15.79
N PHE A 362 13.82 13.22 16.21
CA PHE A 362 13.72 12.26 17.32
C PHE A 362 14.63 12.64 18.49
N ASP A 363 14.91 13.94 18.67
CA ASP A 363 15.75 14.46 19.77
C ASP A 363 17.16 13.84 19.81
N HIS A 364 17.69 13.56 18.61
CA HIS A 364 18.98 12.91 18.39
C HIS A 364 19.07 11.53 19.06
N ASP A 365 17.94 10.81 19.15
CA ASP A 365 17.89 9.46 19.69
C ASP A 365 18.59 8.46 18.77
N LEU A 366 19.66 7.87 19.28
CA LEU A 366 20.53 6.91 18.59
C LEU A 366 20.08 5.46 18.78
N THR A 367 18.97 5.20 19.46
CA THR A 367 18.48 3.83 19.66
C THR A 367 18.22 3.16 18.29
N PRO A 368 18.80 1.97 18.03
CA PRO A 368 18.56 1.20 16.81
C PRO A 368 17.12 0.66 16.74
N VAL A 369 16.17 1.53 16.40
CA VAL A 369 14.77 1.18 16.13
C VAL A 369 14.47 1.58 14.70
N ARG A 370 13.88 0.67 13.92
CA ARG A 370 13.45 1.00 12.55
C ARG A 370 12.32 2.00 12.60
N ARG A 371 12.59 3.20 12.05
CA ARG A 371 11.62 4.30 11.95
C ARG A 371 11.14 4.50 10.50
N ASP A 372 11.73 3.82 9.53
CA ASP A 372 11.54 4.02 8.09
C ASP A 372 10.63 2.97 7.43
N ARG A 373 10.65 1.73 7.94
CA ARG A 373 9.82 0.61 7.51
C ARG A 373 9.10 0.00 8.70
N THR A 374 7.78 -0.08 8.57
CA THR A 374 6.89 -0.73 9.54
C THR A 374 5.95 -1.66 8.80
N ALA A 375 5.52 -2.75 9.44
CA ALA A 375 4.48 -3.63 8.92
C ALA A 375 3.23 -2.86 8.44
N LEU A 376 2.88 -1.75 9.09
CA LEU A 376 1.78 -0.88 8.65
C LEU A 376 1.94 -0.41 7.20
N GLN A 377 3.11 0.10 6.83
CA GLN A 377 3.36 0.62 5.49
C GLN A 377 3.31 -0.48 4.43
N GLU A 378 3.74 -1.70 4.77
CA GLU A 378 3.67 -2.85 3.87
C GLU A 378 2.20 -3.28 3.65
N ILE A 379 1.41 -3.34 4.72
CA ILE A 379 -0.04 -3.60 4.64
C ILE A 379 -0.75 -2.51 3.84
N LEU A 380 -0.43 -1.23 4.07
CA LEU A 380 -1.08 -0.14 3.35
C LEU A 380 -0.65 -0.10 1.89
N ALA A 381 0.61 -0.42 1.57
CA ALA A 381 1.08 -0.51 0.18
C ALA A 381 0.39 -1.65 -0.59
N SER A 382 0.03 -2.76 0.06
CA SER A 382 -0.80 -3.78 -0.60
C SER A 382 -2.24 -3.28 -0.84
N LEU A 383 -2.78 -2.49 0.11
CA LEU A 383 -4.12 -1.92 0.02
C LEU A 383 -4.25 -0.74 -0.97
N GLU A 384 -3.18 0.00 -1.24
CA GLU A 384 -3.19 1.15 -2.16
C GLU A 384 -3.67 0.79 -3.58
N ARG A 385 -3.60 -0.49 -3.96
CA ARG A 385 -4.15 -1.00 -5.23
C ARG A 385 -5.68 -1.02 -5.25
N GLU A 386 -6.31 -1.18 -4.10
CA GLU A 386 -7.76 -1.38 -3.97
C GLU A 386 -8.48 -0.18 -3.35
N LEU A 387 -7.79 0.63 -2.54
CA LEU A 387 -8.38 1.78 -1.87
C LEU A 387 -7.39 2.94 -1.69
N PRO A 388 -7.88 4.20 -1.69
CA PRO A 388 -7.01 5.35 -1.52
C PRO A 388 -6.44 5.41 -0.10
N VAL A 389 -5.14 5.70 0.00
CA VAL A 389 -4.44 5.98 1.26
C VAL A 389 -3.99 7.44 1.22
N ALA A 390 -4.29 8.20 2.27
CA ALA A 390 -3.91 9.61 2.36
C ALA A 390 -3.24 9.92 3.71
N PRO A 391 -2.32 10.91 3.77
CA PRO A 391 -1.87 11.47 5.04
C PRO A 391 -3.05 11.97 5.89
N LEU A 392 -3.03 11.66 7.18
CA LEU A 392 -4.15 11.97 8.08
C LEU A 392 -4.49 13.46 8.09
N LYS A 393 -3.50 14.37 7.96
CA LYS A 393 -3.74 15.82 7.89
C LYS A 393 -4.67 16.27 6.75
N ASP A 394 -4.77 15.48 5.68
CA ASP A 394 -5.55 15.82 4.48
C ASP A 394 -7.05 15.46 4.66
N VAL A 395 -7.37 14.68 5.69
CA VAL A 395 -8.73 14.19 6.01
C VAL A 395 -9.12 14.42 7.47
N CYS A 396 -8.24 15.01 8.28
CA CYS A 396 -8.46 15.22 9.69
C CYS A 396 -7.65 16.42 10.20
N ARG A 397 -8.34 17.34 10.89
CA ARG A 397 -7.68 18.45 11.59
C ARG A 397 -7.12 17.96 12.92
N ILE A 398 -5.85 18.27 13.20
CA ILE A 398 -5.14 17.81 14.40
C ILE A 398 -4.80 19.00 15.30
N MET A 399 -5.21 18.94 16.56
CA MET A 399 -4.96 19.95 17.59
C MET A 399 -4.27 19.34 18.82
N ALA A 400 -3.47 20.13 19.54
CA ALA A 400 -2.89 19.70 20.81
C ALA A 400 -3.85 19.97 21.97
N GLY A 401 -3.86 19.09 22.96
CA GLY A 401 -4.53 19.33 24.24
C GLY A 401 -3.87 20.47 25.04
N VAL A 402 -4.50 20.84 26.14
CA VAL A 402 -4.15 22.02 26.93
C VAL A 402 -3.40 21.62 28.19
N GLN A 403 -2.37 22.40 28.55
CA GLN A 403 -1.68 22.25 29.83
C GLN A 403 -2.37 23.09 30.90
N VAL A 404 -2.83 22.44 31.96
CA VAL A 404 -3.46 23.07 33.13
C VAL A 404 -2.66 22.71 34.38
N LYS A 405 -2.47 23.68 35.28
CA LYS A 405 -1.77 23.46 36.55
C LYS A 405 -2.62 22.63 37.50
N ALA A 406 -1.98 21.85 38.38
CA ALA A 406 -2.67 20.89 39.24
C ALA A 406 -3.61 21.53 40.28
N ASP A 407 -3.32 22.76 40.72
CA ASP A 407 -4.13 23.55 41.65
C ASP A 407 -5.44 24.07 41.03
N LEU A 408 -5.54 24.08 39.69
CA LEU A 408 -6.74 24.46 38.94
C LEU A 408 -7.61 23.26 38.55
N LEU A 409 -7.31 22.08 39.11
CA LEU A 409 -8.03 20.83 38.84
C LEU A 409 -8.69 20.33 40.13
N VAL A 410 -9.94 19.88 40.00
CA VAL A 410 -10.75 19.30 41.08
C VAL A 410 -11.25 17.91 40.69
N ASP A 411 -11.46 17.05 41.69
CA ASP A 411 -11.87 15.65 41.49
C ASP A 411 -13.39 15.45 41.48
N ARG A 412 -14.16 16.54 41.50
CA ARG A 412 -15.61 16.56 41.39
C ARG A 412 -16.07 17.70 40.48
N PRO A 413 -17.21 17.58 39.80
CA PRO A 413 -17.77 18.68 39.02
C PRO A 413 -18.10 19.87 39.93
N VAL A 414 -17.68 21.08 39.54
CA VAL A 414 -17.89 22.34 40.26
C VAL A 414 -18.37 23.41 39.28
N GLY A 415 -19.36 24.21 39.70
CA GLY A 415 -20.00 25.25 38.89
C GLY A 415 -21.29 24.79 38.22
N ASP A 416 -22.04 25.75 37.65
CA ASP A 416 -23.31 25.49 36.97
C ASP A 416 -23.12 24.70 35.65
N GLU A 417 -22.00 24.94 34.96
CA GLU A 417 -21.56 24.20 33.77
C GLU A 417 -20.16 23.61 34.00
N PRO A 418 -20.07 22.43 34.66
CA PRO A 418 -18.78 21.85 35.02
C PRO A 418 -18.01 21.40 33.78
N VAL A 419 -16.72 21.75 33.72
CA VAL A 419 -15.86 21.49 32.56
C VAL A 419 -14.91 20.35 32.85
N ALA A 420 -15.13 19.22 32.19
CA ALA A 420 -14.25 18.06 32.30
C ALA A 420 -12.84 18.36 31.77
N TYR A 421 -11.81 17.87 32.48
CA TYR A 421 -10.42 17.84 32.02
C TYR A 421 -10.03 16.39 31.71
N VAL A 422 -10.14 16.00 30.44
CA VAL A 422 -10.03 14.62 29.99
C VAL A 422 -8.56 14.20 29.91
N ARG A 423 -8.19 13.18 30.71
CA ARG A 423 -6.83 12.64 30.83
C ARG A 423 -6.69 11.30 30.07
N ILE A 424 -5.46 10.83 29.92
CA ILE A 424 -5.14 9.54 29.26
C ILE A 424 -5.88 8.34 29.91
N GLY A 425 -6.09 8.38 31.23
CA GLY A 425 -6.80 7.34 31.97
C GLY A 425 -8.31 7.29 31.71
N ASP A 426 -8.88 8.39 31.21
CA ASP A 426 -10.32 8.52 30.92
C ASP A 426 -10.71 7.91 29.57
N ILE A 427 -9.72 7.60 28.73
CA ILE A 427 -9.93 6.87 27.46
C ILE A 427 -9.96 5.39 27.78
N GLN A 428 -11.10 4.72 27.59
CA GLN A 428 -11.27 3.29 27.84
C GLN A 428 -12.10 2.65 26.74
N HIS A 429 -11.74 1.42 26.34
CA HIS A 429 -12.46 0.66 25.31
C HIS A 429 -12.72 1.44 24.01
N GLY A 430 -11.77 2.29 23.59
CA GLY A 430 -11.91 3.09 22.37
C GLY A 430 -12.83 4.31 22.50
N GLU A 431 -13.22 4.69 23.72
CA GLU A 431 -14.10 5.83 23.98
C GLU A 431 -13.57 6.72 25.11
N ALA A 432 -13.86 8.03 25.01
CA ALA A 432 -13.72 8.98 26.08
C ALA A 432 -15.13 9.44 26.50
N SER A 433 -15.69 8.80 27.53
CA SER A 433 -17.10 8.97 27.91
C SER A 433 -17.30 9.46 29.35
N LYS A 434 -16.32 9.24 30.24
CA LYS A 434 -16.38 9.63 31.65
C LYS A 434 -15.06 10.28 32.07
N ALA A 435 -15.13 11.54 32.50
CA ALA A 435 -13.97 12.24 33.06
C ALA A 435 -13.80 11.92 34.56
N THR A 436 -12.56 11.96 35.02
CA THR A 436 -12.20 11.79 36.44
C THR A 436 -11.72 13.10 37.08
N SER A 437 -11.58 14.17 36.30
CA SER A 437 -11.10 15.48 36.76
C SER A 437 -11.84 16.61 36.04
N TRP A 438 -12.02 17.73 36.72
CA TRP A 438 -12.71 18.93 36.23
C TRP A 438 -11.86 20.18 36.49
N LEU A 439 -12.08 21.22 35.68
CA LEU A 439 -11.47 22.54 35.87
C LEU A 439 -12.19 23.31 36.98
N THR A 440 -11.48 24.20 37.67
CA THR A 440 -12.14 25.23 38.49
C THR A 440 -12.89 26.24 37.60
N PRO A 441 -13.92 26.94 38.12
CA PRO A 441 -14.67 27.95 37.36
C PRO A 441 -13.77 29.03 36.73
N GLU A 442 -12.70 29.43 37.41
CA GLU A 442 -11.75 30.43 36.93
C GLU A 442 -11.00 29.89 35.69
N ALA A 443 -10.45 28.69 35.78
CA ALA A 443 -9.73 28.05 34.68
C ALA A 443 -10.64 27.72 33.49
N ALA A 444 -11.89 27.33 33.77
CA ALA A 444 -12.91 27.09 32.75
C ALA A 444 -13.28 28.35 31.95
N SER A 445 -13.30 29.52 32.60
CA SER A 445 -13.61 30.81 31.98
C SER A 445 -12.46 31.31 31.08
N GLU A 446 -11.21 31.14 31.53
CA GLU A 446 -10.02 31.46 30.71
C GLU A 446 -9.92 30.57 29.45
N LEU A 447 -10.30 29.30 29.58
CA LEU A 447 -10.31 28.34 28.49
C LEU A 447 -11.57 28.49 27.64
N GLY A 448 -11.50 29.44 26.72
CA GLY A 448 -12.59 29.76 25.78
C GLY A 448 -13.07 28.58 24.92
N PRO A 449 -14.19 28.76 24.19
CA PRO A 449 -14.97 27.69 23.55
C PRO A 449 -14.20 26.89 22.48
N ARG A 450 -13.12 27.43 21.93
CA ARG A 450 -12.29 26.77 20.91
C ARG A 450 -11.63 25.47 21.37
N HIS A 451 -11.40 25.29 22.68
CA HIS A 451 -10.77 24.09 23.23
C HIS A 451 -11.77 23.02 23.65
N ARG A 452 -13.07 23.29 23.47
CA ARG A 452 -14.16 22.43 23.92
C ARG A 452 -14.31 21.25 22.99
N LEU A 453 -14.30 20.06 23.57
CA LEU A 453 -14.45 18.80 22.86
C LEU A 453 -15.87 18.65 22.30
N ARG A 454 -15.98 18.16 21.08
CA ARG A 454 -17.24 17.90 20.37
C ARG A 454 -17.43 16.41 20.15
N THR A 455 -18.69 15.99 20.08
CA THR A 455 -19.04 14.61 19.68
C THR A 455 -18.42 14.28 18.33
N GLY A 456 -17.83 13.08 18.20
CA GLY A 456 -17.20 12.64 16.96
C GLY A 456 -15.74 13.10 16.79
N GLN A 457 -15.19 13.90 17.70
CA GLN A 457 -13.74 14.07 17.77
C GLN A 457 -13.08 12.80 18.33
N VAL A 458 -11.85 12.53 17.92
CA VAL A 458 -11.04 11.40 18.39
C VAL A 458 -9.88 11.92 19.22
N LEU A 459 -9.71 11.40 20.43
CA LEU A 459 -8.55 11.71 21.26
C LEU A 459 -7.46 10.67 21.02
N VAL A 460 -6.22 11.10 20.82
CA VAL A 460 -5.07 10.21 20.62
C VAL A 460 -3.99 10.52 21.65
N CYS A 461 -3.52 9.52 22.37
CA CYS A 461 -2.47 9.67 23.36
C CYS A 461 -1.13 10.04 22.74
N ARG A 462 -0.64 11.23 23.13
CA ARG A 462 0.64 11.82 22.76
C ARG A 462 1.79 11.34 23.64
N SER A 463 1.53 11.03 24.91
CA SER A 463 2.55 10.64 25.90
C SER A 463 2.09 9.47 26.75
N GLY A 464 3.02 8.66 27.25
CA GLY A 464 2.68 7.47 28.04
C GLY A 464 2.26 6.31 27.12
N THR A 465 0.97 5.97 27.09
CA THR A 465 0.43 4.91 26.21
C THR A 465 0.23 5.45 24.79
N ILE A 466 1.33 5.65 24.07
CA ILE A 466 1.36 6.21 22.71
C ILE A 466 0.37 5.51 21.78
N GLY A 467 -0.36 6.29 20.99
CA GLY A 467 -1.26 5.75 19.96
C GLY A 467 -2.52 5.08 20.51
N LYS A 468 -2.78 5.14 21.83
CA LYS A 468 -4.11 4.83 22.36
C LYS A 468 -5.10 5.90 21.90
N ALA A 469 -6.20 5.50 21.28
CA ALA A 469 -7.22 6.42 20.80
C ALA A 469 -8.61 6.14 21.37
N GLY A 470 -9.46 7.16 21.41
CA GLY A 470 -10.88 6.96 21.67
C GLY A 470 -11.77 8.11 21.22
N VAL A 471 -13.00 7.78 20.85
CA VAL A 471 -13.99 8.76 20.36
C VAL A 471 -14.61 9.52 21.53
N VAL A 472 -14.71 10.84 21.41
CA VAL A 472 -15.38 11.72 22.38
C VAL A 472 -16.89 11.48 22.34
N ARG A 473 -17.44 11.09 23.49
CA ARG A 473 -18.88 10.84 23.69
C ARG A 473 -19.32 11.32 25.08
N ASN A 474 -20.64 11.48 25.27
CA ASN A 474 -21.27 11.69 26.57
C ASN A 474 -20.56 12.76 27.43
N GLY A 475 -20.13 12.40 28.64
CA GLY A 475 -19.59 13.32 29.65
C GLY A 475 -18.22 13.93 29.33
N ALA A 476 -17.58 13.56 28.22
CA ALA A 476 -16.39 14.25 27.72
C ALA A 476 -16.73 15.44 26.79
N VAL A 477 -17.95 15.50 26.25
CA VAL A 477 -18.40 16.59 25.37
C VAL A 477 -18.48 17.88 26.17
N GLY A 478 -17.97 18.98 25.60
CA GLY A 478 -17.84 20.26 26.31
C GLY A 478 -16.65 20.33 27.28
N GLY A 479 -15.94 19.22 27.49
CA GLY A 479 -14.67 19.18 28.24
C GLY A 479 -13.48 19.71 27.45
N VAL A 480 -12.29 19.60 28.04
CA VAL A 480 -11.00 19.98 27.44
C VAL A 480 -10.04 18.80 27.54
N ALA A 481 -9.32 18.49 26.46
CA ALA A 481 -8.31 17.44 26.47
C ALA A 481 -7.01 17.90 27.14
N ALA A 482 -6.41 17.04 27.96
CA ALA A 482 -5.12 17.27 28.58
C ALA A 482 -3.97 17.34 27.55
N ASN A 483 -2.89 18.04 27.86
CA ASN A 483 -1.69 18.19 27.01
C ASN A 483 -1.06 16.85 26.55
N GLY A 484 -1.30 15.77 27.29
CA GLY A 484 -0.90 14.41 26.91
C GLY A 484 -1.72 13.79 25.78
N LEU A 485 -2.67 14.52 25.19
CA LEU A 485 -3.57 14.07 24.13
C LEU A 485 -3.52 15.02 22.92
N PHE A 486 -3.70 14.45 21.73
CA PHE A 486 -4.11 15.18 20.53
C PHE A 486 -5.62 15.04 20.35
N VAL A 487 -6.25 16.10 19.84
CA VAL A 487 -7.66 16.12 19.43
C VAL A 487 -7.70 16.08 17.91
N LEU A 488 -8.27 15.02 17.37
CA LEU A 488 -8.46 14.77 15.94
C LEU A 488 -9.92 15.06 15.59
N GLU A 489 -10.12 15.92 14.60
CA GLU A 489 -11.41 16.27 14.05
C GLU A 489 -11.47 15.79 12.59
N PRO A 490 -11.99 14.57 12.33
CA PRO A 490 -12.04 14.00 11.00
C PRO A 490 -13.10 14.68 10.13
N ASP A 491 -12.86 14.74 8.83
CA ASP A 491 -13.89 15.05 7.83
C ASP A 491 -14.83 13.86 7.69
N VAL A 492 -15.98 13.94 8.37
CA VAL A 492 -16.98 12.86 8.44
C VAL A 492 -17.56 12.45 7.09
N SER A 493 -17.39 13.26 6.04
CA SER A 493 -17.80 12.87 4.68
C SER A 493 -16.85 11.84 4.04
N ARG A 494 -15.64 11.69 4.60
CA ARG A 494 -14.56 10.83 4.06
C ARG A 494 -14.02 9.84 5.09
N LEU A 495 -14.06 10.18 6.38
CA LEU A 495 -13.43 9.42 7.45
C LEU A 495 -14.35 9.36 8.68
N ASP A 496 -14.83 8.17 8.98
CA ASP A 496 -15.66 7.90 10.15
C ASP A 496 -14.82 7.97 11.45
N PRO A 497 -15.27 8.70 12.49
CA PRO A 497 -14.55 8.80 13.76
C PRO A 497 -14.32 7.46 14.47
N HIS A 498 -15.27 6.52 14.39
CA HIS A 498 -15.15 5.22 15.05
C HIS A 498 -14.15 4.33 14.35
N PHE A 499 -14.16 4.32 13.02
CA PHE A 499 -13.15 3.69 12.20
C PHE A 499 -11.76 4.28 12.46
N LEU A 500 -11.62 5.62 12.49
CA LEU A 500 -10.34 6.26 12.79
C LEU A 500 -9.79 5.85 14.15
N ALA A 501 -10.63 5.83 15.19
CA ALA A 501 -10.22 5.38 16.52
C ALA A 501 -9.84 3.89 16.52
N ALA A 502 -10.58 3.03 15.82
CA ALA A 502 -10.28 1.61 15.68
C ALA A 502 -8.97 1.38 14.92
N TYR A 503 -8.76 2.08 13.81
CA TYR A 503 -7.56 2.06 13.00
C TYR A 503 -6.32 2.47 13.80
N ILE A 504 -6.38 3.61 14.51
CA ILE A 504 -5.26 4.07 15.34
C ILE A 504 -4.92 3.06 16.45
N ASN A 505 -5.93 2.39 17.00
CA ASN A 505 -5.74 1.35 18.03
C ASN A 505 -5.30 -0.01 17.46
N SER A 506 -5.26 -0.20 16.14
CA SER A 506 -4.75 -1.43 15.53
C SER A 506 -3.29 -1.67 15.90
N ARG A 507 -2.87 -2.94 15.95
CA ARG A 507 -1.54 -3.32 16.42
C ARG A 507 -0.44 -2.64 15.61
N GLU A 508 -0.54 -2.67 14.29
CA GLU A 508 0.47 -2.17 13.37
C GLU A 508 0.48 -0.64 13.35
N CYS A 509 -0.68 0.01 13.49
CA CYS A 509 -0.74 1.47 13.61
C CYS A 509 -0.14 1.97 14.93
N ARG A 510 -0.41 1.29 16.04
CA ARG A 510 0.23 1.63 17.33
C ARG A 510 1.73 1.42 17.28
N ALA A 511 2.19 0.31 16.71
CA ALA A 511 3.62 0.05 16.52
C ALA A 511 4.28 1.15 15.68
N TRP A 512 3.60 1.63 14.62
CA TRP A 512 4.07 2.75 13.82
C TRP A 512 4.21 4.03 14.65
N LEU A 513 3.17 4.40 15.41
CA LEU A 513 3.19 5.60 16.24
C LEU A 513 4.24 5.51 17.36
N GLU A 514 4.43 4.32 17.94
CA GLU A 514 5.46 4.07 18.95
C GLU A 514 6.88 4.16 18.40
N ALA A 515 7.12 3.66 17.18
CA ALA A 515 8.41 3.78 16.50
C ALA A 515 8.76 5.24 16.16
N LYS A 516 7.74 6.10 15.98
CA LYS A 516 7.89 7.54 15.73
C LYS A 516 7.93 8.38 17.01
N ALA A 517 7.58 7.82 18.16
CA ALA A 517 7.66 8.52 19.42
C ALA A 517 9.11 8.67 19.88
N GLY A 518 9.51 9.89 20.25
CA GLY A 518 10.82 10.18 20.84
C GLY A 518 10.73 10.28 22.36
N GLY A 519 11.86 10.22 23.06
CA GLY A 519 11.92 10.49 24.50
C GLY A 519 12.33 9.29 25.34
N ALA A 520 13.12 9.61 26.38
CA ALA A 520 13.90 8.66 27.16
C ALA A 520 13.11 7.82 28.17
N VAL A 521 12.40 8.53 29.06
CA VAL A 521 11.69 7.95 30.21
C VAL A 521 10.19 7.97 29.93
N ILE A 522 9.71 9.06 29.33
CA ILE A 522 8.35 9.18 28.84
C ILE A 522 8.44 9.42 27.34
N LYS A 523 8.00 8.44 26.55
CA LYS A 523 7.85 8.61 25.11
C LYS A 523 6.80 9.69 24.83
N SER A 524 7.08 10.53 23.85
CA SER A 524 6.22 11.60 23.37
C SER A 524 6.18 11.62 21.85
N LEU A 525 4.98 11.76 21.30
CA LEU A 525 4.74 11.85 19.87
C LEU A 525 4.68 13.32 19.44
N LYS A 526 5.41 13.69 18.38
CA LYS A 526 5.34 15.03 17.78
C LYS A 526 4.13 15.11 16.84
N LYS A 527 3.49 16.29 16.76
CA LYS A 527 2.29 16.53 15.95
C LYS A 527 2.50 16.14 14.47
N GLN A 528 3.67 16.47 13.92
CA GLN A 528 4.02 16.18 12.53
C GLN A 528 3.92 14.69 12.16
N PHE A 529 4.17 13.78 13.12
CA PHE A 529 4.07 12.34 12.87
C PHE A 529 2.62 11.86 12.84
N VAL A 530 1.74 12.47 13.65
CA VAL A 530 0.30 12.20 13.58
C VAL A 530 -0.28 12.74 12.28
N GLU A 531 0.16 13.94 11.86
CA GLU A 531 -0.23 14.54 10.58
C GLU A 531 0.19 13.71 9.37
N ALA A 532 1.35 13.04 9.47
CA ALA A 532 1.90 12.17 8.43
C ALA A 532 1.44 10.71 8.52
N LEU A 533 0.61 10.33 9.50
CA LEU A 533 0.10 8.97 9.61
C LEU A 533 -0.69 8.63 8.34
N PRO A 534 -0.31 7.60 7.57
CA PRO A 534 -1.09 7.19 6.41
C PRO A 534 -2.41 6.58 6.90
N ALA A 535 -3.54 7.00 6.33
CA ALA A 535 -4.86 6.53 6.69
C ALA A 535 -5.54 5.90 5.46
N PRO A 536 -5.94 4.61 5.53
CA PRO A 536 -6.73 4.00 4.47
C PRO A 536 -8.14 4.61 4.46
N LEU A 537 -8.66 4.90 3.27
CA LEU A 537 -9.97 5.53 3.07
C LEU A 537 -10.92 4.62 2.26
N PRO A 538 -11.33 3.46 2.79
CA PRO A 538 -12.37 2.65 2.16
C PRO A 538 -13.72 3.39 2.20
N PRO A 539 -14.74 2.97 1.42
CA PRO A 539 -16.08 3.56 1.48
C PRO A 539 -16.63 3.63 2.91
N LEU A 540 -17.37 4.69 3.26
CA LEU A 540 -17.88 4.92 4.63
C LEU A 540 -18.65 3.71 5.20
N LEU A 541 -19.37 2.97 4.36
CA LEU A 541 -20.08 1.75 4.77
C LEU A 541 -19.12 0.66 5.29
N VAL A 542 -17.98 0.48 4.63
CA VAL A 542 -16.92 -0.45 5.05
C VAL A 542 -16.28 0.04 6.35
N GLN A 543 -16.02 1.36 6.45
CA GLN A 543 -15.50 1.96 7.69
C GLN A 543 -16.43 1.69 8.88
N HIS A 544 -17.75 1.93 8.73
CA HIS A 544 -18.74 1.66 9.76
C HIS A 544 -18.78 0.18 10.16
N ARG A 545 -18.68 -0.73 9.18
CA ARG A 545 -18.69 -2.18 9.43
C ARG A 545 -17.45 -2.61 10.23
N VAL A 546 -16.26 -2.20 9.80
CA VAL A 546 -15.02 -2.49 10.53
C VAL A 546 -15.09 -1.93 11.96
N ALA A 547 -15.58 -0.70 12.13
CA ALA A 547 -15.71 -0.08 13.44
C ALA A 547 -16.72 -0.82 14.35
N ALA A 548 -17.83 -1.31 13.79
CA ALA A 548 -18.80 -2.12 14.51
C ALA A 548 -18.20 -3.47 14.94
N ASP A 549 -17.52 -4.17 14.01
CA ASP A 549 -16.91 -5.46 14.27
C ASP A 549 -15.83 -5.39 15.37
N VAL A 550 -14.98 -4.36 15.33
CA VAL A 550 -13.97 -4.09 16.37
C VAL A 550 -14.63 -3.88 17.73
N ARG A 551 -15.73 -3.14 17.79
CA ARG A 551 -16.44 -2.84 19.04
C ARG A 551 -17.17 -4.07 19.61
N GLU A 552 -17.80 -4.86 18.76
CA GLU A 552 -18.61 -6.01 19.18
C GLU A 552 -17.77 -7.26 19.46
N HIS A 553 -16.73 -7.49 18.66
CA HIS A 553 -15.95 -8.72 18.68
C HIS A 553 -14.50 -8.53 19.17
N GLY A 554 -14.05 -7.29 19.40
CA GLY A 554 -12.69 -7.01 19.88
C GLY A 554 -11.58 -7.35 18.88
N VAL A 555 -11.92 -7.46 17.60
CA VAL A 555 -11.00 -7.81 16.51
C VAL A 555 -10.14 -6.62 16.10
N ASP A 556 -9.00 -6.87 15.44
CA ASP A 556 -8.12 -5.82 14.94
C ASP A 556 -8.68 -5.19 13.65
N ALA A 557 -8.68 -3.85 13.57
CA ALA A 557 -9.32 -3.09 12.50
C ALA A 557 -8.68 -3.32 11.13
N LEU A 558 -7.34 -3.39 11.06
CA LEU A 558 -6.63 -3.64 9.80
C LEU A 558 -6.85 -5.07 9.31
N THR A 559 -6.87 -6.02 10.24
CA THR A 559 -7.18 -7.42 9.92
C THR A 559 -8.59 -7.56 9.35
N GLN A 560 -9.60 -6.91 9.95
CA GLN A 560 -10.96 -6.93 9.41
C GLN A 560 -11.07 -6.22 8.06
N LEU A 561 -10.38 -5.09 7.89
CA LEU A 561 -10.35 -4.40 6.61
C LEU A 561 -9.78 -5.32 5.51
N LEU A 562 -8.66 -5.98 5.76
CA LEU A 562 -8.07 -6.96 4.84
C LEU A 562 -9.02 -8.13 4.56
N LEU A 563 -9.67 -8.69 5.57
CA LEU A 563 -10.65 -9.77 5.39
C LEU A 563 -11.86 -9.36 4.54
N LEU A 564 -12.35 -8.14 4.70
CA LEU A 564 -13.48 -7.63 3.91
C LEU A 564 -13.10 -7.37 2.45
N LEU A 565 -11.83 -7.08 2.18
CA LEU A 565 -11.32 -6.83 0.83
C LEU A 565 -10.89 -8.13 0.13
N THR A 566 -10.19 -9.02 0.83
CA THR A 566 -9.76 -10.33 0.31
C THR A 566 -10.91 -11.32 0.09
N ARG A 567 -12.07 -11.12 0.73
CA ARG A 567 -13.26 -11.95 0.49
C ARG A 567 -13.81 -11.84 -0.94
N ASP A 568 -13.38 -10.84 -1.72
CA ASP A 568 -13.88 -10.60 -3.07
C ASP A 568 -13.04 -11.27 -4.19
N GLU A 569 -11.81 -11.75 -3.95
CA GLU A 569 -10.97 -12.37 -5.01
C GLU A 569 -11.36 -13.82 -5.36
N ASP A 570 -11.89 -14.58 -4.40
CA ASP A 570 -12.38 -15.96 -4.60
C ASP A 570 -13.88 -16.03 -4.94
N ASP A 571 -14.59 -14.89 -5.06
CA ASP A 571 -16.02 -14.89 -5.39
C ASP A 571 -16.23 -15.25 -6.87
N PRO A 572 -16.96 -16.36 -7.18
CA PRO A 572 -17.23 -16.77 -8.56
C PRO A 572 -17.91 -15.69 -9.42
N LEU A 573 -18.68 -14.79 -8.79
CA LEU A 573 -19.35 -13.68 -9.47
C LEU A 573 -18.36 -12.60 -9.91
N ALA A 574 -17.33 -12.33 -9.10
CA ALA A 574 -16.26 -11.39 -9.41
C ALA A 574 -15.41 -11.88 -10.60
N GLN A 575 -14.97 -13.14 -10.52
CA GLN A 575 -14.19 -13.80 -11.59
C GLN A 575 -14.99 -13.88 -12.91
N TRP A 576 -16.31 -14.05 -12.81
CA TRP A 576 -17.19 -14.02 -13.97
C TRP A 576 -17.27 -12.63 -14.59
N MET A 577 -17.43 -11.57 -13.79
CA MET A 577 -17.47 -10.19 -14.30
C MET A 577 -16.18 -9.82 -15.02
N ASP A 578 -15.02 -10.22 -14.49
CA ASP A 578 -13.72 -9.97 -15.13
C ASP A 578 -13.59 -10.66 -16.49
N ARG A 579 -14.05 -11.92 -16.61
CA ARG A 579 -14.13 -12.60 -17.90
C ARG A 579 -15.12 -11.92 -18.84
N GLY A 580 -16.25 -11.46 -18.33
CA GLY A 580 -17.26 -10.73 -19.09
C GLY A 580 -16.69 -9.43 -19.67
N GLN A 581 -15.93 -8.67 -18.88
CA GLN A 581 -15.30 -7.42 -19.30
C GLN A 581 -14.26 -7.66 -20.41
N LEU A 582 -13.42 -8.69 -20.26
CA LEU A 582 -12.46 -9.07 -21.31
C LEU A 582 -13.18 -9.40 -22.64
N LEU A 583 -14.31 -10.11 -22.59
CA LEU A 583 -15.10 -10.41 -23.79
C LEU A 583 -15.78 -9.17 -24.40
N LEU A 584 -16.15 -8.17 -23.57
CA LEU A 584 -16.65 -6.87 -24.03
C LEU A 584 -15.55 -5.99 -24.64
N GLU A 585 -14.29 -6.19 -24.25
CA GLU A 585 -13.12 -5.53 -24.84
C GLU A 585 -12.71 -6.18 -26.17
N GLU A 586 -12.65 -7.52 -26.21
CA GLU A 586 -12.38 -8.31 -27.43
C GLU A 586 -13.42 -8.06 -28.54
N ALA A 587 -14.64 -7.68 -28.17
CA ALA A 587 -15.72 -7.25 -29.06
C ALA A 587 -15.39 -6.00 -29.92
N GLY A 588 -14.31 -5.28 -29.61
CA GLY A 588 -13.83 -4.13 -30.37
C GLY A 588 -14.27 -2.77 -29.83
N GLY A 589 -13.30 -1.89 -29.58
CA GLY A 589 -13.47 -0.46 -29.23
C GLY A 589 -13.43 0.51 -30.42
N GLY A 590 -13.74 0.04 -31.63
CA GLY A 590 -13.76 0.85 -32.85
C GLY A 590 -15.14 1.47 -33.14
N LYS A 591 -15.17 2.57 -33.92
CA LYS A 591 -16.39 3.30 -34.30
C LYS A 591 -17.39 2.49 -35.16
N ASP A 592 -16.99 1.36 -35.72
CA ASP A 592 -17.81 0.51 -36.61
C ASP A 592 -18.15 -0.83 -35.97
N VAL A 593 -18.86 -0.82 -34.84
CA VAL A 593 -19.48 -2.04 -34.29
C VAL A 593 -20.78 -2.29 -35.06
N ASP A 594 -20.77 -3.28 -35.96
CA ASP A 594 -21.98 -3.73 -36.66
C ASP A 594 -22.97 -4.31 -35.65
N ALA A 595 -24.25 -3.91 -35.74
CA ALA A 595 -25.35 -4.46 -34.93
C ALA A 595 -25.39 -6.01 -34.92
N SER A 596 -24.91 -6.66 -35.98
CA SER A 596 -24.79 -8.12 -36.06
C SER A 596 -23.66 -8.72 -35.20
N GLN A 597 -22.65 -7.94 -34.82
CA GLN A 597 -21.53 -8.39 -33.99
C GLN A 597 -21.86 -8.37 -32.49
N VAL A 598 -22.64 -7.39 -32.02
CA VAL A 598 -23.06 -7.29 -30.61
C VAL A 598 -23.95 -8.45 -30.20
N VAL A 599 -24.78 -8.93 -31.12
CA VAL A 599 -25.65 -10.11 -30.93
C VAL A 599 -24.86 -11.43 -30.93
N ARG A 600 -23.66 -11.42 -31.51
CA ARG A 600 -22.72 -12.55 -31.51
C ARG A 600 -21.76 -12.54 -30.31
N LEU A 601 -21.89 -11.58 -29.39
CA LEU A 601 -21.06 -11.54 -28.20
C LEU A 601 -21.46 -12.66 -27.26
N ARG A 602 -20.51 -13.57 -27.02
CA ARG A 602 -20.59 -14.64 -25.99
C ARG A 602 -20.92 -14.10 -24.59
N VAL A 603 -20.76 -12.80 -24.37
CA VAL A 603 -21.18 -12.06 -23.16
C VAL A 603 -22.65 -12.17 -22.85
N PHE A 604 -23.53 -12.43 -23.84
CA PHE A 604 -24.98 -12.65 -23.62
C PHE A 604 -25.40 -14.10 -23.93
N GLY A 605 -24.45 -15.00 -24.17
CA GLY A 605 -24.66 -16.40 -24.56
C GLY A 605 -24.39 -17.41 -23.44
N ALA A 606 -23.82 -18.59 -23.78
CA ALA A 606 -23.62 -19.72 -22.87
C ALA A 606 -22.65 -19.47 -21.68
N ALA A 607 -22.04 -18.30 -21.57
CA ALA A 607 -21.06 -17.97 -20.52
C ALA A 607 -21.67 -17.63 -19.14
N PHE A 608 -22.99 -17.78 -18.95
CA PHE A 608 -23.69 -17.46 -17.68
C PHE A 608 -23.84 -18.62 -16.69
N ASP A 609 -23.38 -19.83 -17.03
CA ASP A 609 -23.51 -21.00 -16.15
C ASP A 609 -22.95 -20.75 -14.73
N PRO A 610 -21.80 -20.05 -14.54
CA PRO A 610 -21.31 -19.70 -13.20
C PRO A 610 -22.24 -18.75 -12.43
N VAL A 611 -22.84 -17.76 -13.10
CA VAL A 611 -23.79 -16.82 -12.46
C VAL A 611 -25.10 -17.52 -12.11
N ARG A 612 -25.57 -18.43 -12.97
CA ARG A 612 -26.76 -19.25 -12.68
C ARG A 612 -26.52 -20.15 -11.47
N ALA A 613 -25.34 -20.74 -11.36
CA ALA A 613 -24.94 -21.53 -10.18
C ALA A 613 -24.82 -20.64 -8.93
N TRP A 614 -24.35 -19.40 -9.08
CA TRP A 614 -24.27 -18.43 -7.99
C TRP A 614 -25.66 -17.97 -7.48
N VAL A 615 -26.68 -17.91 -8.35
CA VAL A 615 -28.09 -17.70 -7.96
C VAL A 615 -28.66 -18.98 -7.34
N SER A 616 -28.23 -19.27 -6.11
CA SER A 616 -28.66 -20.41 -5.31
C SER A 616 -29.32 -19.95 -4.00
N PRO A 617 -30.06 -20.83 -3.30
CA PRO A 617 -30.61 -20.53 -1.96
C PRO A 617 -29.53 -20.12 -0.94
N GLU A 618 -28.29 -20.57 -1.13
CA GLU A 618 -27.17 -20.26 -0.24
C GLU A 618 -26.74 -18.78 -0.31
N ASN A 619 -27.11 -18.08 -1.40
CA ASN A 619 -26.78 -16.67 -1.62
C ASN A 619 -28.01 -15.74 -1.47
N GLU A 620 -29.08 -16.20 -0.81
CA GLU A 620 -30.35 -15.46 -0.70
C GLU A 620 -30.19 -14.08 -0.02
N ASP A 621 -29.26 -13.96 0.92
CA ASP A 621 -28.96 -12.73 1.67
C ASP A 621 -27.93 -11.80 0.98
N ARG A 622 -27.42 -12.16 -0.21
CA ARG A 622 -26.38 -11.37 -0.89
C ARG A 622 -26.99 -10.14 -1.58
N PRO A 623 -26.42 -8.92 -1.40
CA PRO A 623 -26.97 -7.67 -1.97
C PRO A 623 -27.12 -7.67 -3.50
N LEU A 624 -26.25 -8.39 -4.22
CA LEU A 624 -26.24 -8.45 -5.68
C LEU A 624 -27.16 -9.52 -6.28
N LEU A 625 -27.87 -10.31 -5.46
CA LEU A 625 -28.78 -11.34 -5.95
C LEU A 625 -29.91 -10.81 -6.85
N PRO A 626 -30.59 -9.69 -6.52
CA PRO A 626 -31.61 -9.12 -7.40
C PRO A 626 -31.05 -8.67 -8.74
N TRP A 627 -29.83 -8.12 -8.75
CA TRP A 627 -29.11 -7.74 -9.96
C TRP A 627 -28.75 -8.95 -10.82
N ALA A 628 -28.13 -9.99 -10.22
CA ALA A 628 -27.71 -11.20 -10.93
C ALA A 628 -28.89 -11.92 -11.59
N ARG A 629 -30.06 -12.00 -10.92
CA ARG A 629 -31.29 -12.56 -11.49
C ARG A 629 -31.77 -11.80 -12.74
N ARG A 630 -31.71 -10.47 -12.72
CA ARG A 630 -32.10 -9.65 -13.87
C ARG A 630 -31.13 -9.80 -15.02
N LEU A 631 -29.84 -9.85 -14.73
CA LEU A 631 -28.79 -10.02 -15.75
C LEU A 631 -28.90 -11.37 -16.47
N ILE A 632 -29.25 -12.44 -15.74
CA ILE A 632 -29.60 -13.73 -16.34
C ILE A 632 -30.78 -13.60 -17.33
N GLY A 633 -31.79 -12.80 -16.99
CA GLY A 633 -32.92 -12.51 -17.88
C GLY A 633 -32.50 -11.81 -19.18
N VAL A 634 -31.52 -10.90 -19.11
CA VAL A 634 -30.92 -10.26 -20.30
C VAL A 634 -30.22 -11.29 -21.18
N ALA A 635 -29.43 -12.19 -20.58
CA ALA A 635 -28.76 -13.25 -21.33
C ALA A 635 -29.76 -14.20 -22.02
N ASP A 636 -30.85 -14.55 -21.32
CA ASP A 636 -31.89 -15.40 -21.88
C ASP A 636 -32.64 -14.76 -23.04
N LEU A 637 -32.81 -13.43 -23.02
CA LEU A 637 -33.40 -12.68 -24.12
C LEU A 637 -32.59 -12.80 -25.43
N PHE A 638 -31.26 -12.76 -25.34
CA PHE A 638 -30.38 -12.83 -26.51
C PHE A 638 -29.96 -14.26 -26.88
N ARG A 639 -30.41 -15.27 -26.14
CA ARG A 639 -30.08 -16.66 -26.43
C ARG A 639 -30.61 -17.07 -27.81
N GLY A 640 -29.71 -17.51 -28.70
CA GLY A 640 -30.07 -17.95 -30.06
C GLY A 640 -30.43 -16.80 -31.01
N SER A 641 -30.18 -15.55 -30.62
CA SER A 641 -30.49 -14.38 -31.46
C SER A 641 -29.47 -14.13 -32.58
N GLU A 642 -28.39 -14.92 -32.66
CA GLU A 642 -27.35 -14.87 -33.70
C GLU A 642 -27.89 -15.04 -35.13
N GLU A 643 -29.05 -15.68 -35.27
CA GLU A 643 -29.72 -15.94 -36.55
C GLU A 643 -30.75 -14.86 -36.91
N VAL A 644 -31.02 -13.90 -36.02
CA VAL A 644 -32.02 -12.84 -36.26
C VAL A 644 -31.45 -11.85 -37.29
N PRO A 645 -32.09 -11.69 -38.46
CA PRO A 645 -31.59 -10.80 -39.49
C PRO A 645 -31.67 -9.33 -39.05
N ARG A 646 -30.76 -8.50 -39.58
CA ARG A 646 -30.82 -7.03 -39.43
C ARG A 646 -32.17 -6.54 -39.95
N GLY A 647 -33.02 -6.05 -39.03
CA GLY A 647 -34.37 -5.58 -39.31
C GLY A 647 -35.16 -5.19 -38.06
N PRO A 648 -36.47 -4.92 -38.16
CA PRO A 648 -37.29 -4.46 -37.04
C PRO A 648 -37.31 -5.42 -35.85
N ALA A 649 -37.23 -6.73 -36.09
CA ALA A 649 -37.18 -7.75 -35.05
C ALA A 649 -35.90 -7.62 -34.19
N LEU A 650 -34.74 -7.41 -34.83
CA LEU A 650 -33.49 -7.18 -34.14
C LEU A 650 -33.52 -5.86 -33.35
N LEU A 651 -34.07 -4.80 -33.92
CA LEU A 651 -34.24 -3.52 -33.24
C LEU A 651 -35.08 -3.66 -31.96
N SER A 652 -36.19 -4.40 -32.03
CA SER A 652 -37.05 -4.64 -30.88
C SER A 652 -36.32 -5.41 -29.77
N LEU A 653 -35.52 -6.41 -30.14
CA LEU A 653 -34.71 -7.20 -29.21
C LEU A 653 -33.67 -6.35 -28.48
N LEU A 654 -32.92 -5.52 -29.22
CA LEU A 654 -31.93 -4.60 -28.66
C LEU A 654 -32.57 -3.60 -27.67
N GLN A 655 -33.71 -3.01 -28.05
CA GLN A 655 -34.45 -2.09 -27.19
C GLN A 655 -35.00 -2.77 -25.94
N GLN A 656 -35.43 -4.02 -26.03
CA GLN A 656 -35.85 -4.80 -24.88
C GLN A 656 -34.67 -5.10 -23.94
N GLY A 657 -33.51 -5.48 -24.48
CA GLY A 657 -32.29 -5.69 -23.71
C GLY A 657 -31.87 -4.43 -22.93
N LEU A 658 -31.92 -3.26 -23.57
CA LEU A 658 -31.63 -1.97 -22.91
C LEU A 658 -32.55 -1.68 -21.73
N ARG A 659 -33.85 -1.97 -21.86
CA ARG A 659 -34.80 -1.80 -20.75
C ARG A 659 -34.49 -2.72 -19.58
N GLU A 660 -34.15 -3.99 -19.86
CA GLU A 660 -33.81 -4.95 -18.81
C GLU A 660 -32.48 -4.62 -18.13
N LEU A 661 -31.47 -4.14 -18.86
CA LEU A 661 -30.21 -3.66 -18.28
C LEU A 661 -30.41 -2.43 -17.39
N SER A 662 -31.26 -1.49 -17.80
CA SER A 662 -31.64 -0.35 -16.97
C SER A 662 -32.32 -0.79 -15.67
N ALA A 663 -33.22 -1.78 -15.75
CA ALA A 663 -33.85 -2.38 -14.57
C ALA A 663 -32.86 -3.15 -13.69
N ALA A 664 -31.85 -3.81 -14.29
CA ALA A 664 -30.78 -4.48 -13.56
C ALA A 664 -29.90 -3.48 -12.80
N ALA A 665 -29.51 -2.37 -13.44
CA ALA A 665 -28.75 -1.31 -12.80
C ALA A 665 -29.51 -0.69 -11.61
N ALA A 666 -30.82 -0.48 -11.75
CA ALA A 666 -31.68 0.01 -10.67
C ALA A 666 -31.83 -0.97 -9.49
N ALA A 667 -31.55 -2.26 -9.68
CA ALA A 667 -31.58 -3.27 -8.63
C ALA A 667 -30.33 -3.27 -7.74
N ILE A 668 -29.28 -2.52 -8.11
CA ILE A 668 -28.07 -2.37 -7.31
C ILE A 668 -28.28 -1.22 -6.30
N ALA A 669 -28.60 -1.57 -5.05
CA ALA A 669 -28.97 -0.59 -4.03
C ALA A 669 -27.77 -0.04 -3.21
N GLY A 670 -26.63 -0.73 -3.17
CA GLY A 670 -25.48 -0.37 -2.32
C GLY A 670 -24.27 0.22 -3.05
N HIS A 671 -23.21 0.48 -2.28
CA HIS A 671 -21.96 1.12 -2.70
C HIS A 671 -20.69 0.31 -2.37
N THR A 672 -20.81 -1.01 -2.18
CA THR A 672 -19.64 -1.88 -2.02
C THR A 672 -18.78 -1.89 -3.29
N PRO A 673 -17.48 -2.24 -3.21
CA PRO A 673 -16.62 -2.40 -4.39
C PRO A 673 -17.23 -3.36 -5.44
N MET A 674 -17.76 -4.50 -5.01
CA MET A 674 -18.45 -5.45 -5.89
C MET A 674 -19.70 -4.85 -6.57
N GLU A 675 -20.50 -4.07 -5.85
CA GLU A 675 -21.66 -3.38 -6.43
C GLU A 675 -21.27 -2.24 -7.39
N ALA A 676 -20.13 -1.58 -7.15
CA ALA A 676 -19.56 -0.61 -8.08
C ALA A 676 -19.10 -1.28 -9.38
N ARG A 677 -18.39 -2.41 -9.28
CA ARG A 677 -18.00 -3.25 -10.43
C ARG A 677 -19.22 -3.75 -11.21
N ALA A 678 -20.25 -4.23 -10.51
CA ALA A 678 -21.50 -4.64 -11.13
C ALA A 678 -22.21 -3.50 -11.89
N ARG A 679 -22.21 -2.27 -11.33
CA ARG A 679 -22.74 -1.07 -11.99
C ARG A 679 -21.96 -0.72 -13.25
N GLU A 680 -20.64 -0.71 -13.17
CA GLU A 680 -19.75 -0.43 -14.30
C GLU A 680 -19.95 -1.45 -15.43
N PHE A 681 -19.90 -2.75 -15.10
CA PHE A 681 -20.14 -3.84 -16.06
C PHE A 681 -21.53 -3.74 -16.73
N THR A 682 -22.58 -3.44 -15.95
CA THR A 682 -23.94 -3.26 -16.48
C THR A 682 -24.01 -2.04 -17.42
N GLY A 683 -23.31 -0.96 -17.07
CA GLY A 683 -23.21 0.25 -17.88
C GLY A 683 -22.50 0.00 -19.21
N GLU A 684 -21.39 -0.74 -19.20
CA GLU A 684 -20.68 -1.14 -20.43
C GLU A 684 -21.56 -2.00 -21.34
N CYS A 685 -22.27 -2.99 -20.78
CA CYS A 685 -23.24 -3.80 -21.52
C CYS A 685 -24.31 -2.93 -22.19
N ALA A 686 -24.86 -1.96 -21.46
CA ALA A 686 -25.87 -1.03 -21.98
C ALA A 686 -25.29 -0.18 -23.12
N ALA A 687 -24.11 0.40 -22.94
CA ALA A 687 -23.44 1.20 -23.96
C ALA A 687 -23.22 0.43 -25.27
N ARG A 688 -22.88 -0.87 -25.20
CA ARG A 688 -22.75 -1.73 -26.39
C ARG A 688 -24.08 -1.96 -27.10
N LEU A 689 -25.15 -2.23 -26.36
CA LEU A 689 -26.50 -2.37 -26.95
C LEU A 689 -27.01 -1.05 -27.55
N GLU A 690 -26.70 0.09 -26.94
CA GLU A 690 -27.01 1.42 -27.48
C GLU A 690 -26.26 1.67 -28.79
N GLN A 691 -24.98 1.33 -28.84
CA GLN A 691 -24.17 1.46 -30.06
C GLN A 691 -24.73 0.58 -31.20
N ALA A 692 -25.10 -0.67 -30.92
CA ALA A 692 -25.72 -1.56 -31.91
C ALA A 692 -27.07 -1.03 -32.39
N THR A 693 -27.90 -0.53 -31.47
CA THR A 693 -29.20 0.07 -31.78
C THR A 693 -29.04 1.27 -32.70
N ARG A 694 -28.07 2.14 -32.40
CA ARG A 694 -27.75 3.31 -33.20
C ARG A 694 -27.24 2.93 -34.59
N SER A 695 -26.30 1.98 -34.68
CA SER A 695 -25.78 1.48 -35.96
C SER A 695 -26.90 0.97 -36.88
N LEU A 696 -27.90 0.28 -36.32
CA LEU A 696 -29.04 -0.24 -37.09
C LEU A 696 -29.99 0.88 -37.54
N LEU A 697 -30.21 1.91 -36.71
CA LEU A 697 -31.06 3.07 -37.01
C LEU A 697 -30.43 4.02 -38.03
N GLU A 698 -29.11 4.14 -38.03
CA GLU A 698 -28.33 5.00 -38.94
C GLU A 698 -28.05 4.34 -40.30
N ASP A 699 -28.29 3.03 -40.45
CA ASP A 699 -28.10 2.29 -41.71
C ASP A 699 -29.20 2.58 -42.75
N VAL A 700 -29.26 3.82 -43.23
CA VAL A 700 -30.24 4.27 -44.22
C VAL A 700 -29.61 4.27 -45.60
N ARG A 701 -30.06 3.35 -46.46
CA ARG A 701 -29.65 3.27 -47.87
C ARG A 701 -30.87 3.37 -48.77
N VAL A 702 -30.97 4.48 -49.50
CA VAL A 702 -32.03 4.67 -50.50
C VAL A 702 -31.40 4.89 -51.87
N VAL A 703 -31.85 4.09 -52.83
CA VAL A 703 -31.43 4.19 -54.23
C VAL A 703 -32.62 4.58 -55.09
N VAL A 704 -32.48 5.64 -55.89
CA VAL A 704 -33.50 6.12 -56.81
C VAL A 704 -33.06 5.85 -58.24
N GLN A 705 -33.86 5.12 -59.01
CA GLN A 705 -33.56 4.76 -60.40
C GLN A 705 -34.68 5.20 -61.33
N PRO A 706 -34.40 5.82 -62.48
CA PRO A 706 -35.42 6.16 -63.45
C PRO A 706 -35.91 4.88 -64.16
N ARG A 707 -37.21 4.78 -64.40
CA ARG A 707 -37.76 3.74 -65.29
C ARG A 707 -37.81 4.19 -66.75
N THR A 708 -37.59 5.46 -67.00
CA THR A 708 -37.65 6.07 -68.33
C THR A 708 -36.23 6.45 -68.75
N GLU A 709 -35.75 5.89 -69.86
CA GLU A 709 -34.36 6.09 -70.32
C GLU A 709 -34.19 7.36 -71.15
N SER A 710 -35.29 7.89 -71.73
CA SER A 710 -35.26 9.08 -72.57
C SER A 710 -36.39 10.06 -72.29
N LEU A 711 -36.13 11.35 -72.53
CA LEU A 711 -37.10 12.43 -72.37
C LEU A 711 -37.32 13.15 -73.71
N PRO A 712 -38.58 13.49 -74.07
CA PRO A 712 -38.86 14.27 -75.28
C PRO A 712 -38.40 15.72 -75.10
N ALA A 713 -37.56 16.22 -76.01
CA ALA A 713 -36.94 17.54 -75.91
C ALA A 713 -37.98 18.68 -75.76
N GLY A 714 -37.86 19.48 -74.69
CA GLY A 714 -38.67 20.69 -74.45
C GLY A 714 -40.05 20.47 -73.83
N GLU A 715 -40.50 19.23 -73.61
CA GLU A 715 -41.83 18.93 -73.05
C GLU A 715 -41.80 18.57 -71.56
N ARG A 716 -42.94 18.79 -70.88
CA ARG A 716 -43.18 18.25 -69.53
C ARG A 716 -43.65 16.81 -69.65
N THR A 717 -42.93 15.89 -69.02
CA THR A 717 -43.20 14.46 -69.10
C THR A 717 -43.26 13.85 -67.71
N THR A 718 -44.26 13.02 -67.45
CA THR A 718 -44.33 12.21 -66.23
C THR A 718 -43.31 11.08 -66.29
N VAL A 719 -42.35 11.09 -65.37
CA VAL A 719 -41.31 10.07 -65.24
C VAL A 719 -41.59 9.22 -64.00
N ALA A 720 -41.48 7.90 -64.16
CA ALA A 720 -41.55 6.96 -63.06
C ALA A 720 -40.15 6.67 -62.50
N PHE A 721 -39.97 6.81 -61.20
CA PHE A 721 -38.77 6.47 -60.44
C PHE A 721 -39.02 5.23 -59.60
N ARG A 722 -38.14 4.24 -59.69
CA ARG A 722 -38.05 3.12 -58.76
C ARG A 722 -37.20 3.54 -57.58
N VAL A 723 -37.81 3.69 -56.42
CA VAL A 723 -37.14 3.98 -55.15
C VAL A 723 -36.97 2.68 -54.40
N HIS A 724 -35.74 2.32 -54.08
CA HIS A 724 -35.40 1.13 -53.32
C HIS A 724 -34.85 1.54 -51.96
N ASN A 725 -35.49 1.09 -50.88
CA ASN A 725 -34.90 1.12 -49.55
C ASN A 725 -34.05 -0.14 -49.38
N GLU A 726 -32.73 -0.01 -49.51
CA GLU A 726 -31.74 -1.07 -49.26
C GLU A 726 -31.34 -1.15 -47.78
N GLY A 727 -31.88 -0.26 -46.94
CA GLY A 727 -31.71 -0.28 -45.51
C GLY A 727 -32.38 -1.49 -44.86
N PRO A 728 -31.89 -1.93 -43.68
CA PRO A 728 -32.49 -3.01 -42.91
C PRO A 728 -33.79 -2.57 -42.22
N LEU A 729 -34.04 -1.27 -42.08
CA LEU A 729 -35.22 -0.74 -41.40
C LEU A 729 -36.15 0.04 -42.36
N PRO A 730 -37.46 0.06 -42.07
CA PRO A 730 -38.41 0.85 -42.83
C PRO A 730 -38.24 2.35 -42.56
N LEU A 731 -38.56 3.15 -43.57
CA LEU A 731 -38.49 4.61 -43.54
C LEU A 731 -39.89 5.21 -43.65
N ARG A 732 -40.16 6.21 -42.80
CA ARG A 732 -41.41 6.98 -42.76
C ARG A 732 -41.20 8.32 -43.47
N ASN A 733 -42.30 8.94 -43.90
CA ASN A 733 -42.29 10.28 -44.49
C ASN A 733 -41.24 10.45 -45.60
N PHE A 734 -41.09 9.47 -46.47
CA PHE A 734 -40.15 9.58 -47.57
C PHE A 734 -40.66 10.60 -48.60
N HIS A 735 -39.80 11.54 -48.94
CA HIS A 735 -40.00 12.52 -49.99
C HIS A 735 -38.74 12.62 -50.83
N PHE A 736 -38.90 12.85 -52.13
CA PHE A 736 -37.79 13.28 -52.98
C PHE A 736 -38.19 14.50 -53.79
N ASN A 737 -37.23 15.36 -54.04
CA ASN A 737 -37.35 16.61 -54.78
C ASN A 737 -36.10 16.78 -55.66
N SER A 738 -36.12 17.77 -56.54
CA SER A 738 -34.93 18.20 -57.28
C SER A 738 -35.01 19.70 -57.56
N GLN A 739 -33.85 20.34 -57.72
CA GLN A 739 -33.71 21.80 -57.82
C GLN A 739 -34.45 22.41 -59.03
N GLU A 740 -34.77 21.60 -60.04
CA GLU A 740 -35.52 22.01 -61.23
C GLU A 740 -37.06 21.88 -61.07
N GLY A 741 -37.54 21.52 -59.87
CA GLY A 741 -38.93 21.60 -59.42
C GLY A 741 -39.75 20.31 -59.54
N PHE A 742 -39.94 19.57 -58.43
CA PHE A 742 -40.66 18.30 -58.39
C PHE A 742 -41.56 18.16 -57.14
N PHE A 743 -42.74 17.55 -57.29
CA PHE A 743 -43.64 17.25 -56.16
C PHE A 743 -44.26 15.85 -56.27
N PRO A 744 -43.83 14.85 -55.49
CA PRO A 744 -44.72 13.78 -55.08
C PRO A 744 -45.76 14.34 -54.09
N ALA A 745 -47.06 14.15 -54.36
CA ALA A 745 -48.13 14.83 -53.63
C ALA A 745 -48.33 14.37 -52.17
N ARG A 746 -47.75 13.23 -51.74
CA ARG A 746 -47.88 12.72 -50.37
C ARG A 746 -46.61 11.99 -49.88
N PRO A 747 -46.28 12.07 -48.58
CA PRO A 747 -45.24 11.24 -47.97
C PRO A 747 -45.52 9.76 -48.21
N VAL A 748 -44.48 9.00 -48.49
CA VAL A 748 -44.58 7.56 -48.72
C VAL A 748 -43.86 6.80 -47.61
N PHE A 749 -44.46 5.70 -47.16
CA PHE A 749 -43.79 4.74 -46.31
C PHE A 749 -43.00 3.77 -47.18
N LEU A 750 -41.68 3.66 -46.94
CA LEU A 750 -40.82 2.71 -47.63
C LEU A 750 -40.47 1.55 -46.67
N PRO A 751 -41.09 0.36 -46.85
CA PRO A 751 -40.71 -0.83 -46.09
C PRO A 751 -39.21 -1.15 -46.27
N GLU A 752 -38.63 -1.85 -45.29
CA GLU A 752 -37.26 -2.35 -45.37
C GLU A 752 -37.05 -3.24 -46.61
N ARG A 753 -35.86 -3.14 -47.23
CA ARG A 753 -35.47 -3.98 -48.39
C ARG A 753 -36.51 -4.04 -49.51
N SER A 754 -37.32 -3.00 -49.66
CA SER A 754 -38.45 -2.97 -50.59
C SER A 754 -38.24 -1.95 -51.69
N GLN A 755 -38.97 -2.12 -52.79
CA GLN A 755 -38.97 -1.17 -53.90
C GLN A 755 -40.38 -0.64 -54.13
N GLN A 756 -40.49 0.65 -54.41
CA GLN A 756 -41.75 1.29 -54.80
C GLN A 756 -41.52 2.16 -56.03
N THR A 757 -42.56 2.29 -56.86
CA THR A 757 -42.52 3.18 -58.03
C THR A 757 -43.25 4.45 -57.69
N LEU A 758 -42.54 5.58 -57.74
CA LEU A 758 -43.09 6.91 -57.55
C LEU A 758 -43.05 7.65 -58.89
N THR A 759 -44.03 8.50 -59.17
CA THR A 759 -44.08 9.29 -60.40
C THR A 759 -43.87 10.76 -60.08
N ALA A 760 -43.18 11.47 -60.97
CA ALA A 760 -42.98 12.92 -60.89
C ALA A 760 -42.94 13.52 -62.30
N GLU A 761 -43.37 14.78 -62.44
CA GLU A 761 -43.29 15.50 -63.71
C GLU A 761 -41.90 16.13 -63.89
N VAL A 762 -41.22 15.82 -65.00
CA VAL A 762 -39.91 16.35 -65.39
C VAL A 762 -40.06 17.27 -66.59
N GLN A 763 -39.46 18.47 -66.53
CA GLN A 763 -39.31 19.35 -67.68
C GLN A 763 -38.03 18.98 -68.44
N ALA A 764 -38.15 18.45 -69.66
CA ALA A 764 -36.98 18.12 -70.47
C ALA A 764 -36.33 19.39 -71.06
N PRO A 765 -34.99 19.48 -71.12
CA PRO A 765 -34.32 20.60 -71.77
C PRO A 765 -34.57 20.60 -73.30
N PRO A 766 -34.54 21.76 -73.95
CA PRO A 766 -34.83 21.89 -75.38
C PRO A 766 -33.71 21.37 -76.31
N ARG A 767 -32.56 20.96 -75.77
CA ARG A 767 -31.41 20.44 -76.53
C ARG A 767 -31.31 18.92 -76.37
N THR A 768 -31.15 18.22 -77.48
CA THR A 768 -30.90 16.77 -77.49
C THR A 768 -29.52 16.44 -76.91
N GLY A 769 -29.41 15.39 -76.11
CA GLY A 769 -28.17 15.01 -75.44
C GLY A 769 -28.41 14.35 -74.08
N ARG A 770 -27.34 14.05 -73.34
CA ARG A 770 -27.46 13.51 -71.97
C ARG A 770 -27.80 14.64 -71.00
N HIS A 771 -28.86 14.48 -70.23
CA HIS A 771 -29.28 15.43 -69.20
C HIS A 771 -29.32 14.72 -67.85
N SER A 772 -28.64 15.27 -66.86
CA SER A 772 -28.62 14.74 -65.49
C SER A 772 -29.47 15.59 -64.58
N LEU A 773 -30.28 14.94 -63.75
CA LEU A 773 -31.05 15.54 -62.67
C LEU A 773 -30.51 15.09 -61.34
N VAL A 774 -30.27 16.05 -60.46
CA VAL A 774 -29.91 15.78 -59.08
C VAL A 774 -31.19 15.58 -58.27
N ILE A 775 -31.41 14.38 -57.75
CA ILE A 775 -32.52 14.03 -56.87
C ILE A 775 -32.05 14.15 -55.42
N GLU A 776 -32.70 14.99 -54.65
CA GLU A 776 -32.54 15.12 -53.20
C GLU A 776 -33.71 14.40 -52.52
N TRP A 777 -33.47 13.61 -51.48
CA TRP A 777 -34.52 12.93 -50.73
C TRP A 777 -34.38 13.15 -49.24
N THR A 778 -35.50 13.09 -48.53
CA THR A 778 -35.60 13.10 -47.08
C THR A 778 -36.48 11.95 -46.61
N ALA A 779 -36.12 11.34 -45.49
CA ALA A 779 -36.88 10.25 -44.87
C ALA A 779 -36.70 10.29 -43.36
N MET A 780 -37.62 9.68 -42.62
CA MET A 780 -37.57 9.61 -41.16
C MET A 780 -37.42 8.15 -40.72
N SER A 781 -36.40 7.85 -39.91
CA SER A 781 -36.23 6.53 -39.29
C SER A 781 -37.27 6.30 -38.18
N LEU A 782 -37.32 5.07 -37.66
CA LEU A 782 -38.32 4.66 -36.66
C LEU A 782 -38.24 5.41 -35.32
N ASP A 783 -37.07 5.95 -34.98
CA ASP A 783 -36.80 6.78 -33.80
C ASP A 783 -37.14 8.27 -34.00
N GLY A 784 -37.57 8.66 -35.21
CA GLY A 784 -37.90 10.05 -35.55
C GLY A 784 -36.73 10.86 -36.11
N THR A 785 -35.53 10.27 -36.23
CA THR A 785 -34.38 10.95 -36.83
C THR A 785 -34.63 11.18 -38.32
N THR A 786 -34.37 12.39 -38.80
CA THR A 786 -34.52 12.74 -40.22
C THR A 786 -33.19 12.52 -40.95
N HIS A 787 -33.26 11.76 -42.03
CA HIS A 787 -32.16 11.45 -42.94
C HIS A 787 -32.38 12.13 -44.28
N ALA A 788 -31.31 12.53 -44.94
CA ALA A 788 -31.36 13.10 -46.27
C ALA A 788 -30.24 12.53 -47.14
N GLY A 789 -30.48 12.45 -48.45
CA GLY A 789 -29.48 12.02 -49.41
C GLY A 789 -29.69 12.65 -50.77
N GLN A 790 -28.67 12.54 -51.61
CA GLN A 790 -28.67 13.13 -52.95
C GLN A 790 -28.11 12.12 -53.95
N GLN A 791 -28.75 11.97 -55.10
CA GLN A 791 -28.33 11.08 -56.16
C GLN A 791 -28.51 11.73 -57.52
N GLU A 792 -27.50 11.66 -58.38
CA GLU A 792 -27.59 12.11 -59.77
C GLU A 792 -28.17 11.01 -60.66
N VAL A 793 -29.16 11.36 -61.47
CA VAL A 793 -29.86 10.47 -62.39
C VAL A 793 -29.80 11.05 -63.80
N ALA A 794 -29.30 10.29 -64.77
CA ALA A 794 -29.13 10.73 -66.14
C ALA A 794 -30.19 10.17 -67.09
N PHE A 795 -30.64 11.02 -68.01
CA PHE A 795 -31.63 10.74 -69.06
C PHE A 795 -31.04 11.08 -70.44
N ALA A 796 -31.47 10.37 -71.48
CA ALA A 796 -31.19 10.75 -72.86
C ALA A 796 -32.31 11.63 -73.42
N VAL A 797 -32.03 12.90 -73.75
CA VAL A 797 -33.02 13.81 -74.34
C VAL A 797 -33.00 13.64 -75.85
N GLN A 798 -34.14 13.25 -76.43
CA GLN A 798 -34.29 12.99 -77.86
C GLN A 798 -35.43 13.83 -78.43
N THR A 799 -35.31 14.24 -79.69
CA THR A 799 -36.43 14.83 -80.46
C THR A 799 -37.51 13.77 -80.60
N ALA A 800 -38.74 14.09 -80.22
CA ALA A 800 -39.87 13.19 -80.31
C ALA A 800 -40.00 12.66 -81.75
N ALA A 801 -39.61 11.40 -81.97
CA ALA A 801 -39.99 10.67 -83.17
C ALA A 801 -41.48 10.36 -83.02
N ALA A 802 -42.26 10.66 -84.07
CA ALA A 802 -43.69 10.38 -84.11
C ALA A 802 -43.92 8.92 -83.74
N ALA A 803 -44.49 8.68 -82.56
CA ALA A 803 -44.87 7.36 -82.12
C ALA A 803 -45.99 6.86 -83.05
N GLU A 804 -45.74 5.73 -83.73
CA GLU A 804 -46.81 4.96 -84.35
C GLU A 804 -47.83 4.56 -83.27
N PRO A 805 -49.13 4.59 -83.58
CA PRO A 805 -50.15 4.28 -82.59
C PRO A 805 -50.03 2.82 -82.18
N GLU A 806 -49.57 2.60 -80.96
CA GLU A 806 -49.60 1.32 -80.30
C GLU A 806 -51.08 0.93 -80.15
N VAL A 807 -51.48 -0.10 -80.89
CA VAL A 807 -52.82 -0.69 -80.81
C VAL A 807 -53.01 -1.17 -79.38
N GLU A 808 -53.89 -0.50 -78.64
CA GLU A 808 -54.37 -0.93 -77.34
C GLU A 808 -55.18 -2.22 -77.53
N LEU A 809 -54.47 -3.36 -77.53
CA LEU A 809 -55.07 -4.64 -77.24
C LEU A 809 -55.53 -4.55 -75.79
N GLY A 810 -56.83 -4.26 -75.63
CA GLY A 810 -57.47 -4.16 -74.33
C GLY A 810 -57.03 -5.30 -73.42
N LEU A 811 -56.80 -4.97 -72.15
CA LEU A 811 -56.51 -5.95 -71.12
C LEU A 811 -57.49 -7.11 -71.21
N SER A 812 -56.95 -8.33 -71.31
CA SER A 812 -57.72 -9.54 -71.05
C SER A 812 -58.51 -9.33 -69.75
N PRO A 813 -59.84 -9.52 -69.73
CA PRO A 813 -60.66 -9.34 -68.53
C PRO A 813 -60.32 -10.34 -67.41
N TYR A 814 -59.29 -11.17 -67.60
CA TYR A 814 -58.84 -12.22 -66.70
C TYR A 814 -57.48 -11.97 -66.02
N PHE A 815 -56.88 -10.79 -66.20
CA PHE A 815 -55.68 -10.39 -65.44
C PHE A 815 -55.89 -9.03 -64.76
N VAL A 816 -56.47 -9.05 -63.56
CA VAL A 816 -56.47 -7.90 -62.64
C VAL A 816 -55.89 -8.40 -61.32
N SER A 817 -54.66 -8.01 -61.03
CA SER A 817 -53.93 -8.39 -59.81
C SER A 817 -54.24 -7.49 -58.60
N GLN A 818 -55.08 -6.46 -58.76
CA GLN A 818 -55.39 -5.51 -57.70
C GLN A 818 -56.88 -5.50 -57.30
N PRO A 819 -57.20 -5.47 -55.99
CA PRO A 819 -58.57 -5.30 -55.50
C PRO A 819 -59.19 -3.99 -56.00
N VAL A 820 -60.52 -3.95 -56.17
CA VAL A 820 -61.23 -2.72 -56.56
C VAL A 820 -61.25 -1.74 -55.38
N GLY A 821 -60.72 -0.53 -55.60
CA GLY A 821 -60.68 0.55 -54.60
C GLY A 821 -61.98 1.37 -54.53
N PRO A 822 -62.06 2.30 -53.55
CA PRO A 822 -63.27 3.07 -53.24
C PRO A 822 -63.70 4.06 -54.35
N GLU A 823 -62.82 4.39 -55.29
CA GLU A 823 -63.10 5.23 -56.46
C GLU A 823 -64.12 4.66 -57.47
N ARG A 824 -64.46 3.37 -57.41
CA ARG A 824 -65.55 2.76 -58.21
C ARG A 824 -66.78 2.49 -57.35
N SER A 825 -67.61 3.52 -57.16
CA SER A 825 -68.82 3.51 -56.33
C SER A 825 -69.95 2.62 -56.88
N ASP A 826 -69.85 2.20 -58.14
CA ASP A 826 -70.81 1.33 -58.84
C ASP A 826 -70.70 -0.16 -58.44
N VAL A 827 -69.65 -0.56 -57.72
CA VAL A 827 -69.35 -1.98 -57.40
C VAL A 827 -69.38 -2.29 -55.88
N PHE A 828 -69.67 -1.32 -55.01
CA PHE A 828 -69.71 -1.47 -53.54
C PHE A 828 -71.06 -1.08 -52.92
N PHE A 829 -72.15 -1.78 -53.27
CA PHE A 829 -73.49 -1.43 -52.79
C PHE A 829 -73.88 -2.16 -51.48
N GLY A 830 -74.32 -1.42 -50.46
CA GLY A 830 -75.06 -1.95 -49.30
C GLY A 830 -74.22 -2.50 -48.13
N ARG A 831 -72.97 -2.06 -47.97
CA ARG A 831 -72.03 -2.56 -46.93
C ARG A 831 -71.55 -1.49 -45.94
N GLU A 832 -72.14 -0.30 -45.98
CA GLU A 832 -71.77 0.84 -45.12
C GLU A 832 -71.94 0.52 -43.63
N LYS A 833 -73.00 -0.22 -43.27
CA LYS A 833 -73.23 -0.68 -41.89
C LYS A 833 -72.15 -1.61 -41.35
N VAL A 834 -71.52 -2.41 -42.21
CA VAL A 834 -70.45 -3.36 -41.81
C VAL A 834 -69.16 -2.59 -41.51
N LEU A 835 -68.84 -1.56 -42.31
CA LEU A 835 -67.68 -0.70 -42.09
C LEU A 835 -67.79 0.07 -40.76
N GLU A 836 -68.96 0.66 -40.48
CA GLU A 836 -69.25 1.33 -39.21
C GLU A 836 -69.15 0.38 -37.99
N GLN A 837 -69.62 -0.85 -38.13
CA GLN A 837 -69.53 -1.86 -37.06
C GLN A 837 -68.07 -2.25 -36.77
N ILE A 838 -67.24 -2.45 -37.81
CA ILE A 838 -65.81 -2.76 -37.65
C ILE A 838 -65.09 -1.57 -36.99
N LYS A 839 -65.35 -0.34 -37.44
CA LYS A 839 -64.78 0.89 -36.85
C LYS A 839 -65.10 1.03 -35.36
N ARG A 840 -66.32 0.69 -34.92
CA ARG A 840 -66.71 0.70 -33.50
C ARG A 840 -66.01 -0.37 -32.66
N GLN A 841 -65.80 -1.57 -33.20
CA GLN A 841 -65.20 -2.69 -32.46
C GLN A 841 -63.69 -2.54 -32.25
N ILE A 842 -63.03 -1.76 -33.08
CA ILE A 842 -61.57 -1.58 -33.10
C ILE A 842 -61.05 -0.56 -32.07
N GLN A 843 -61.95 0.16 -31.37
CA GLN A 843 -61.56 1.22 -30.44
C GLN A 843 -60.84 0.77 -29.14
N SER A 844 -60.63 -0.54 -28.91
CA SER A 844 -59.79 -1.02 -27.80
C SER A 844 -58.98 -2.27 -28.14
N GLY A 845 -57.64 -2.11 -28.21
CA GLY A 845 -56.66 -3.20 -28.27
C GLY A 845 -55.89 -3.33 -29.60
N ASN A 846 -54.77 -4.07 -29.55
CA ASN A 846 -53.99 -4.47 -30.71
C ASN A 846 -54.76 -5.55 -31.48
N THR A 847 -55.56 -5.16 -32.46
CA THR A 847 -56.40 -6.09 -33.23
C THR A 847 -55.82 -6.26 -34.65
N VAL A 848 -55.79 -7.48 -35.17
CA VAL A 848 -55.33 -7.81 -36.53
C VAL A 848 -56.54 -8.22 -37.36
N LEU A 849 -56.78 -7.54 -38.48
CA LEU A 849 -57.82 -7.89 -39.44
C LEU A 849 -57.22 -8.68 -40.60
N LEU A 850 -57.77 -9.86 -40.89
CA LEU A 850 -57.33 -10.71 -41.99
C LEU A 850 -58.48 -10.90 -42.99
N GLU A 851 -58.25 -10.54 -44.26
CA GLU A 851 -59.19 -10.81 -45.36
C GLU A 851 -58.63 -11.94 -46.24
N GLY A 852 -59.35 -13.06 -46.36
CA GLY A 852 -58.94 -14.21 -47.17
C GLY A 852 -59.21 -14.04 -48.67
N ASN A 853 -58.47 -14.79 -49.51
CA ASN A 853 -58.63 -14.78 -50.96
C ASN A 853 -60.07 -15.11 -51.40
N ARG A 854 -60.72 -14.20 -52.12
CA ARG A 854 -62.04 -14.41 -52.75
C ARG A 854 -61.90 -14.49 -54.26
N ARG A 855 -62.69 -15.35 -54.91
CA ARG A 855 -62.77 -15.42 -56.38
C ARG A 855 -63.13 -14.05 -56.97
N ALA A 856 -62.55 -13.77 -58.13
CA ALA A 856 -62.59 -12.51 -58.87
C ALA A 856 -63.93 -11.76 -58.80
N GLY A 857 -63.87 -10.44 -58.62
CA GLY A 857 -65.01 -9.52 -58.77
C GLY A 857 -65.76 -9.13 -57.50
N LYS A 858 -65.26 -9.44 -56.29
CA LYS A 858 -65.83 -8.91 -55.03
C LYS A 858 -64.89 -7.87 -54.42
N SER A 859 -65.46 -6.75 -54.01
CA SER A 859 -64.76 -5.63 -53.41
C SER A 859 -64.16 -5.93 -52.02
N SER A 860 -62.96 -5.40 -51.74
CA SER A 860 -62.22 -5.60 -50.49
C SER A 860 -62.68 -4.63 -49.40
N ILE A 861 -62.95 -5.18 -48.21
CA ILE A 861 -63.34 -4.40 -47.03
C ILE A 861 -62.12 -3.66 -46.47
N LEU A 862 -60.93 -4.28 -46.48
CA LEU A 862 -59.70 -3.65 -46.03
C LEU A 862 -59.34 -2.42 -46.89
N ARG A 863 -59.50 -2.49 -48.22
CA ARG A 863 -59.23 -1.33 -49.10
C ARG A 863 -60.20 -0.18 -48.89
N HIS A 864 -61.43 -0.47 -48.46
CA HIS A 864 -62.40 0.56 -48.13
C HIS A 864 -62.13 1.21 -46.77
N LEU A 865 -61.51 0.49 -45.82
CA LEU A 865 -61.04 1.05 -44.54
C LEU A 865 -59.75 1.88 -44.69
N GLU A 866 -58.94 1.62 -45.72
CA GLU A 866 -57.79 2.45 -46.11
C GLU A 866 -58.16 3.71 -46.91
N GLY A 867 -59.44 3.83 -47.30
CA GLY A 867 -59.95 4.92 -48.13
C GLY A 867 -59.94 6.30 -47.45
N PRO A 868 -60.79 7.24 -47.90
CA PRO A 868 -60.67 8.66 -47.51
C PRO A 868 -60.86 8.97 -46.02
N ASP A 869 -61.32 8.01 -45.21
CA ASP A 869 -61.53 8.16 -43.76
C ASP A 869 -60.93 6.96 -42.98
N PRO A 870 -59.58 6.88 -42.91
CA PRO A 870 -58.86 5.76 -42.30
C PRO A 870 -58.87 5.83 -40.77
N ILE A 871 -58.74 4.67 -40.10
CA ILE A 871 -58.68 4.60 -38.64
C ILE A 871 -57.29 5.09 -38.17
N PRO A 872 -57.19 6.14 -37.33
CA PRO A 872 -55.91 6.63 -36.84
C PRO A 872 -55.12 5.56 -36.06
N GLY A 873 -53.83 5.40 -36.35
CA GLY A 873 -52.93 4.46 -35.66
C GLY A 873 -53.00 3.01 -36.13
N TRP A 874 -53.72 2.73 -37.22
CA TRP A 874 -53.90 1.39 -37.78
C TRP A 874 -53.21 1.21 -39.13
N LEU A 875 -52.69 0.01 -39.38
CA LEU A 875 -52.09 -0.40 -40.66
C LEU A 875 -52.85 -1.61 -41.19
N ALA A 876 -53.39 -1.53 -42.41
CA ALA A 876 -53.93 -2.70 -43.09
C ALA A 876 -52.78 -3.46 -43.78
N VAL A 877 -52.76 -4.78 -43.63
CA VAL A 877 -51.74 -5.67 -44.21
C VAL A 877 -52.45 -6.67 -45.12
N TYR A 878 -52.06 -6.70 -46.39
CA TYR A 878 -52.56 -7.70 -47.35
C TYR A 878 -51.53 -8.82 -47.46
N SER A 879 -51.97 -10.05 -47.22
CA SER A 879 -51.15 -11.24 -47.49
C SER A 879 -51.93 -12.20 -48.39
N SER A 880 -51.30 -12.61 -49.48
CA SER A 880 -51.87 -13.59 -50.40
C SER A 880 -51.39 -14.98 -50.00
N PHE A 881 -52.34 -15.86 -49.69
CA PHE A 881 -52.06 -17.27 -49.41
C PHE A 881 -52.06 -18.15 -50.67
N GLN A 882 -51.98 -17.57 -51.88
CA GLN A 882 -51.88 -18.34 -53.13
C GLN A 882 -50.54 -19.10 -53.17
N GLY A 883 -50.61 -20.42 -53.34
CA GLY A 883 -49.45 -21.31 -53.35
C GLY A 883 -49.19 -22.06 -52.05
N ALA A 884 -49.96 -21.77 -50.99
CA ALA A 884 -49.87 -22.51 -49.74
C ALA A 884 -50.51 -23.90 -49.86
N THR A 885 -49.79 -24.94 -49.45
CA THR A 885 -50.32 -26.30 -49.37
C THR A 885 -51.12 -26.46 -48.07
N GLY A 886 -52.40 -26.82 -48.18
CA GLY A 886 -53.23 -27.14 -47.03
C GLY A 886 -52.75 -28.41 -46.31
N ASP A 887 -53.20 -28.59 -45.07
CA ASP A 887 -52.94 -29.83 -44.32
C ASP A 887 -53.77 -30.98 -44.93
N ASN A 888 -53.13 -32.10 -45.23
CA ASN A 888 -53.81 -33.27 -45.82
C ASN A 888 -54.75 -34.01 -44.83
N ARG A 889 -54.75 -33.64 -43.55
CA ARG A 889 -55.56 -34.28 -42.49
C ARG A 889 -56.65 -33.39 -41.90
N THR A 890 -56.61 -32.08 -42.12
CA THR A 890 -57.62 -31.13 -41.62
C THR A 890 -57.98 -30.08 -42.65
N ALA A 891 -59.24 -29.62 -42.65
CA ALA A 891 -59.66 -28.53 -43.54
C ALA A 891 -59.08 -27.20 -43.02
N GLY A 892 -57.98 -26.74 -43.60
CA GLY A 892 -57.37 -25.46 -43.28
C GLY A 892 -55.86 -25.40 -43.52
N MET A 893 -55.27 -24.27 -43.15
CA MET A 893 -53.82 -24.05 -43.15
C MET A 893 -53.33 -23.94 -41.71
N PRO A 894 -52.21 -24.58 -41.32
CA PRO A 894 -51.65 -24.44 -39.99
C PRO A 894 -51.32 -22.98 -39.65
N THR A 895 -51.63 -22.55 -38.42
CA THR A 895 -51.38 -21.16 -37.95
C THR A 895 -49.93 -20.74 -38.13
N GLU A 896 -48.98 -21.66 -37.95
CA GLU A 896 -47.56 -21.41 -38.17
C GLU A 896 -47.25 -21.09 -39.64
N THR A 897 -47.90 -21.78 -40.59
CA THR A 897 -47.77 -21.51 -42.03
C THR A 897 -48.38 -20.17 -42.41
N VAL A 898 -49.48 -19.78 -41.77
CA VAL A 898 -50.09 -18.44 -41.91
C VAL A 898 -49.11 -17.35 -41.47
N TRP A 899 -48.47 -17.51 -40.31
CA TRP A 899 -47.47 -16.54 -39.82
C TRP A 899 -46.21 -16.52 -40.69
N ARG A 900 -45.77 -17.67 -41.19
CA ARG A 900 -44.61 -17.77 -42.10
C ARG A 900 -44.86 -17.04 -43.43
N LEU A 901 -46.08 -17.13 -43.96
CA LEU A 901 -46.49 -16.44 -45.20
C LEU A 901 -46.83 -14.95 -44.99
N LEU A 902 -47.18 -14.54 -43.77
CA LEU A 902 -47.29 -13.13 -43.38
C LEU A 902 -45.92 -12.45 -43.21
N ALA A 903 -44.88 -13.24 -42.93
CA ALA A 903 -43.51 -12.76 -42.72
C ALA A 903 -42.65 -12.70 -44.01
N GLN A 904 -43.12 -13.30 -45.11
CA GLN A 904 -42.56 -13.16 -46.46
C GLN A 904 -43.21 -11.98 -47.18
#